data_AF-A0A7V9KL04-F1
#
_entry.id   AF-A0A7V9KL04-F1
#
_cell.length_a   1.000
_cell.length_b   1.000
_cell.length_c   1.000
_cell.angle_alpha   90.00
_cell.angle_beta   90.00
_cell.angle_gamma   90.00
#
_symmetry.space_group_name_H-M   'P 1'
#
loop_
_entity.id
_entity.type
_entity.pdbx_description
1 polymer ?
#
loop_
_entity_poly.entity_id
_entity_poly.type
_entity_poly.pdbx_seq_one_letter_code
_entity_poly.pdbx_strand_id
1 'polypeptide(L)'
;MHASGRGNPTINLSDGRELVTSYVGPEDLRVALEQNLAEPLSLASADFDEDGVPDLISGYGYEGRGIVTLLPGNVDSIYPNAPEAQQRRANGTFSSAPFISPGRVLGLDQRADFIGAGDFDGDSHWDIVIASSVVPALYLLSGDGRGGFAPAQEISLPGVVTAMTTGEVNRRDGLTDVIVGITNKRQSQVLVFEGPDGALKAEPERFNMPAEVGSVALGQLDGRYPMDLAVTGGNELIVLAGRDRKLSLDENQRATVSPALRSHRIFASRIRSMTLGNFTGGSRTEVALLKDDGEVQLLSPGEVSAKGAARETIETWKAVSLFFGVSSLANQLISTHTSGSAHDDLLIADAANSQLHVLTSGDSDDAPAAERKQVTSAPLHLTASLDVTGAPVAVLPMRLNTDALSDLIVSTSKQSTPAVVVNQPQATFVVVNTNATGPGSLQFAILDSNETPGADNIVFNIPTGPFVINITAALPTITDPVTIDGTTQPGFSGTPIVQLNGSLAGKGPNGFVLSAGNSVVRGLGISGFDFNPNQFDPVTQDGGGAGVSVRSNNNLIEGNSLGNVPFMYAGVRAVGPAVNNTVGGTTSAASNVMAFVGFSVLLPQGADNNRVQGNLIAGNVLGVGIGFQVSGAGGTSNTVGGTVAGARNVISNYRTGDGAGVRISGDGNLVQGNYLGTNQSGDAASNPISPGYGVQFYTFVAGNTVGGTTAAARNLISANGEAGIRARSGSTLTPNNDLNLVQGNFIGTKADGTGDLGNIQQGVFVEGNGLFNIAIGGTTAGARNIISNNKQNGVEITSTGIHILQGNFIGTDVTGTLDLGNVQNGVYLNNTPNNVVGGTVSGARNIISGSGLSGVLVEGAQSTGNAVEGNFIGTNAAGTAALGNDLNGVTTSQAPNNTIGGATTAARNVIAASGRHGVSIGIDTQSGSTGITVRNNYIGTDVTGNNCLGNQRDGVFVNRGSVSHTILDNFITCNARNGVNIPNFATNDPGIRIEVTNNSIFANALLGIDLGDAGITANDGGDPDGGANFQQNFPVLTSFAGSAPARVE
;
A
#
# COMPACT_ATOMS: atom_id res chain seq x y z
N MET A 1 25.47 29.42 7.01
CA MET A 1 26.11 28.61 5.95
C MET A 1 26.28 29.48 4.71
N HIS A 2 27.41 29.41 4.01
CA HIS A 2 27.63 30.16 2.77
C HIS A 2 27.37 29.28 1.55
N ALA A 3 26.23 29.47 0.91
CA ALA A 3 25.77 28.67 -0.22
C ALA A 3 25.39 29.52 -1.44
N SER A 4 25.05 30.81 -1.24
CA SER A 4 24.63 31.72 -2.30
C SER A 4 25.63 31.77 -3.46
N GLY A 5 25.15 31.48 -4.67
CA GLY A 5 25.93 31.51 -5.90
C GLY A 5 26.92 30.37 -6.10
N ARG A 6 26.97 29.38 -5.19
CA ARG A 6 27.83 28.19 -5.35
C ARG A 6 27.07 27.10 -6.12
N GLY A 7 27.67 26.63 -7.22
CA GLY A 7 27.03 25.62 -8.09
C GLY A 7 26.05 26.19 -9.12
N ASN A 8 25.93 27.52 -9.23
CA ASN A 8 25.16 28.15 -10.30
C ASN A 8 25.78 27.82 -11.67
N PRO A 9 25.00 27.44 -12.70
CA PRO A 9 23.53 27.58 -12.77
C PRO A 9 22.72 26.36 -12.32
N THR A 10 23.32 25.19 -12.13
CA THR A 10 22.54 23.97 -11.85
C THR A 10 22.06 23.85 -10.40
N ILE A 11 22.68 24.56 -9.46
CA ILE A 11 22.28 24.65 -8.05
C ILE A 11 22.18 26.13 -7.65
N ASN A 12 21.06 26.53 -7.04
CA ASN A 12 20.83 27.91 -6.61
C ASN A 12 20.32 28.00 -5.17
N LEU A 13 21.18 27.63 -4.23
CA LEU A 13 20.86 27.66 -2.81
C LEU A 13 21.07 29.06 -2.23
N SER A 14 20.12 29.52 -1.41
CA SER A 14 20.28 30.73 -0.59
C SER A 14 21.31 30.53 0.52
N ASP A 15 21.91 31.61 1.04
CA ASP A 15 22.72 31.49 2.26
C ASP A 15 21.88 30.97 3.43
N GLY A 16 22.43 29.98 4.14
CA GLY A 16 21.71 29.29 5.20
C GLY A 16 21.41 30.22 6.37
N ARG A 17 20.16 30.18 6.83
CA ARG A 17 19.65 30.97 7.96
C ARG A 17 19.32 30.07 9.13
N GLU A 18 19.68 30.50 10.33
CA GLU A 18 19.21 29.84 11.55
C GLU A 18 17.69 29.95 11.66
N LEU A 19 17.05 28.88 12.13
CA LEU A 19 15.64 28.90 12.44
C LEU A 19 15.39 29.86 13.61
N VAL A 20 14.79 31.01 13.33
CA VAL A 20 14.35 31.93 14.39
C VAL A 20 13.08 31.35 15.00
N THR A 21 13.25 30.58 16.06
CA THR A 21 12.14 29.91 16.76
C THR A 21 12.20 30.20 18.25
N SER A 22 11.03 30.42 18.85
CA SER A 22 10.86 30.31 20.29
C SER A 22 10.42 28.90 20.63
N TYR A 23 10.71 28.44 21.84
CA TYR A 23 10.37 27.09 22.26
C TYR A 23 9.37 27.10 23.41
N VAL A 24 8.48 26.11 23.42
CA VAL A 24 7.55 25.82 24.52
C VAL A 24 7.82 24.42 25.08
N GLY A 25 7.96 24.32 26.40
CA GLY A 25 8.28 23.06 27.09
C GLY A 25 8.97 23.30 28.43
N PRO A 26 9.61 22.26 29.02
CA PRO A 26 10.36 22.39 30.26
C PRO A 26 11.45 23.47 30.19
N GLU A 27 11.51 24.31 31.22
CA GLU A 27 12.35 25.51 31.25
C GLU A 27 13.85 25.19 31.13
N ASP A 28 14.34 24.15 31.80
CA ASP A 28 15.75 23.76 31.77
C ASP A 28 16.17 23.33 30.35
N LEU A 29 15.33 22.55 29.67
CA LEU A 29 15.59 22.07 28.31
C LEU A 29 15.50 23.20 27.28
N ARG A 30 14.51 24.09 27.45
CA ARG A 30 14.34 25.29 26.63
C ARG A 30 15.58 26.19 26.71
N VAL A 31 16.03 26.47 27.92
CA VAL A 31 17.24 27.28 28.16
C VAL A 31 18.48 26.60 27.58
N ALA A 32 18.58 25.27 27.68
CA ALA A 32 19.68 24.52 27.08
C ALA A 32 19.75 24.68 25.56
N LEU A 33 18.62 24.63 24.86
CA LEU A 33 18.54 24.87 23.41
C LEU A 33 18.88 26.34 23.07
N GLU A 34 18.28 27.30 23.77
CA GLU A 34 18.47 28.74 23.51
C GLU A 34 19.90 29.22 23.80
N GLN A 35 20.60 28.57 24.73
CA GLN A 35 21.98 28.89 25.09
C GLN A 35 23.03 28.03 24.37
N ASN A 36 22.61 27.21 23.39
CA ASN A 36 23.48 26.29 22.64
C ASN A 36 24.22 25.26 23.52
N LEU A 37 23.60 24.81 24.61
CA LEU A 37 24.14 23.78 25.50
C LEU A 37 23.70 22.36 25.12
N ALA A 38 22.62 22.23 24.34
CA ALA A 38 22.14 20.95 23.83
C ALA A 38 22.93 20.53 22.58
N GLU A 39 23.52 19.35 22.59
CA GLU A 39 24.28 18.79 21.49
C GLU A 39 23.33 18.22 20.42
N PRO A 40 23.30 18.73 19.18
CA PRO A 40 22.51 18.13 18.10
C PRO A 40 23.05 16.76 17.73
N LEU A 41 22.17 15.82 17.42
CA LEU A 41 22.54 14.43 17.11
C LEU A 41 21.88 13.89 15.84
N SER A 42 20.60 14.15 15.66
CA SER A 42 19.81 13.49 14.62
C SER A 42 18.65 14.36 14.14
N LEU A 43 18.17 14.09 12.92
CA LEU A 43 17.06 14.79 12.27
C LEU A 43 16.13 13.78 11.61
N ALA A 44 14.82 14.05 11.65
CA ALA A 44 13.80 13.35 10.88
C ALA A 44 12.67 14.32 10.51
N SER A 45 11.81 13.90 9.58
CA SER A 45 10.62 14.64 9.19
C SER A 45 9.47 13.69 8.91
N ALA A 46 8.27 14.11 9.30
CA ALA A 46 6.97 13.53 8.95
C ALA A 46 5.89 14.58 9.24
N ASP A 47 4.67 14.34 8.78
CA ASP A 47 3.52 15.25 8.92
C ASP A 47 2.76 14.93 10.23
N PHE A 48 3.33 15.28 11.39
CA PHE A 48 2.85 14.81 12.71
C PHE A 48 1.52 15.45 13.13
N ASP A 49 1.14 16.57 12.54
CA ASP A 49 -0.17 17.20 12.72
C ASP A 49 -1.16 16.98 11.56
N GLU A 50 -0.76 16.16 10.58
CA GLU A 50 -1.57 15.72 9.44
C GLU A 50 -2.16 16.85 8.61
N ASP A 51 -1.47 18.00 8.55
CA ASP A 51 -1.89 19.17 7.79
C ASP A 51 -1.47 19.11 6.31
N GLY A 52 -0.67 18.11 5.96
CA GLY A 52 -0.19 17.83 4.62
C GLY A 52 1.17 18.43 4.28
N VAL A 53 1.81 19.12 5.22
CA VAL A 53 3.19 19.59 5.10
C VAL A 53 4.06 18.90 6.15
N PRO A 54 5.20 18.30 5.77
CA PRO A 54 6.04 17.63 6.75
C PRO A 54 6.56 18.62 7.80
N ASP A 55 6.67 18.16 9.04
CA ASP A 55 7.28 18.86 10.16
C ASP A 55 8.74 18.47 10.33
N LEU A 56 9.49 19.26 11.08
CA LEU A 56 10.86 18.94 11.47
C LEU A 56 10.91 18.41 12.90
N ILE A 57 11.58 17.27 13.06
CA ILE A 57 12.02 16.77 14.36
C ILE A 57 13.53 16.75 14.46
N SER A 58 14.05 17.28 15.58
CA SER A 58 15.49 17.29 15.90
C SER A 58 15.76 16.61 17.24
N GLY A 59 16.73 15.71 17.26
CA GLY A 59 17.17 14.97 18.44
C GLY A 59 18.49 15.51 19.00
N TYR A 60 18.58 15.58 20.33
CA TYR A 60 19.71 16.16 21.05
C TYR A 60 20.16 15.32 22.24
N GLY A 61 21.38 15.59 22.71
CA GLY A 61 21.90 15.17 24.01
C GLY A 61 22.16 16.37 24.93
N TYR A 62 21.81 16.25 26.21
CA TYR A 62 22.06 17.28 27.21
C TYR A 62 22.24 16.66 28.60
N GLU A 63 23.42 16.81 29.20
CA GLU A 63 23.75 16.29 30.54
C GLU A 63 23.42 14.80 30.77
N GLY A 64 23.61 13.97 29.73
CA GLY A 64 23.30 12.54 29.76
C GLY A 64 21.83 12.18 29.51
N ARG A 65 20.95 13.18 29.37
CA ARG A 65 19.55 13.06 28.93
C ARG A 65 19.42 13.37 27.45
N GLY A 66 18.23 13.14 26.88
CA GLY A 66 17.90 13.56 25.52
C GLY A 66 16.86 14.69 25.48
N ILE A 67 16.84 15.41 24.35
CA ILE A 67 15.80 16.38 24.02
C ILE A 67 15.33 16.06 22.60
N VAL A 68 14.03 16.17 22.37
CA VAL A 68 13.43 16.18 21.04
C VAL A 68 12.67 17.48 20.85
N THR A 69 12.86 18.14 19.71
CA THR A 69 12.06 19.31 19.33
C THR A 69 11.19 19.01 18.12
N LEU A 70 9.93 19.45 18.15
CA LEU A 70 9.01 19.44 17.00
C LEU A 70 8.79 20.88 16.53
N LEU A 71 9.05 21.14 15.25
CA LEU A 71 8.69 22.38 14.57
C LEU A 71 7.69 22.06 13.45
N PRO A 72 6.41 22.48 13.60
CA PRO A 72 5.41 22.23 12.57
C PRO A 72 5.77 22.89 11.25
N GLY A 73 5.58 22.18 10.14
CA GLY A 73 5.70 22.69 8.79
C GLY A 73 4.69 23.83 8.55
N ASN A 74 5.02 24.76 7.66
CA ASN A 74 4.12 25.86 7.34
C ASN A 74 3.48 25.68 5.96
N VAL A 75 2.19 25.34 5.93
CA VAL A 75 1.39 25.27 4.69
C VAL A 75 1.48 26.53 3.82
N ASP A 76 1.63 27.71 4.44
CA ASP A 76 1.77 28.97 3.69
C ASP A 76 3.06 29.07 2.87
N SER A 77 4.13 28.36 3.24
CA SER A 77 5.38 28.36 2.46
C SER A 77 5.29 27.50 1.20
N ILE A 78 4.47 26.45 1.23
CA ILE A 78 4.26 25.51 0.11
C ILE A 78 3.09 25.94 -0.79
N TYR A 79 2.04 26.53 -0.21
CA TYR A 79 0.82 26.96 -0.91
C TYR A 79 0.48 28.44 -0.63
N PRO A 80 1.36 29.39 -0.98
CA PRO A 80 1.24 30.79 -0.59
C PRO A 80 0.00 31.52 -1.15
N ASN A 81 -0.62 30.98 -2.20
CA ASN A 81 -1.80 31.55 -2.88
C ASN A 81 -3.09 30.77 -2.59
N ALA A 82 -3.06 29.74 -1.75
CA ALA A 82 -4.26 28.99 -1.35
C ALA A 82 -5.29 29.91 -0.66
N PRO A 83 -6.60 29.60 -0.72
CA PRO A 83 -7.64 30.40 -0.06
C PRO A 83 -7.36 30.69 1.42
N GLU A 84 -6.86 29.69 2.16
CA GLU A 84 -6.51 29.78 3.57
C GLU A 84 -5.32 30.73 3.80
N ALA A 85 -4.31 30.67 2.93
CA ALA A 85 -3.16 31.59 2.96
C ALA A 85 -3.60 33.04 2.67
N GLN A 86 -4.50 33.24 1.70
CA GLN A 86 -5.07 34.56 1.40
C GLN A 86 -5.87 35.12 2.59
N GLN A 87 -6.63 34.28 3.29
CA GLN A 87 -7.33 34.67 4.52
C GLN A 87 -6.34 35.06 5.63
N ARG A 88 -5.27 34.29 5.83
CA ARG A 88 -4.20 34.62 6.78
C ARG A 88 -3.51 35.94 6.42
N ARG A 89 -3.29 36.24 5.13
CA ARG A 89 -2.77 37.55 4.68
C ARG A 89 -3.71 38.69 5.02
N ALA A 90 -5.01 38.52 4.77
CA ALA A 90 -6.03 39.53 5.11
C ALA A 90 -6.11 39.80 6.62
N ASN A 91 -5.85 38.78 7.43
CA ASN A 91 -5.88 38.86 8.89
C ASN A 91 -4.51 39.22 9.52
N GLY A 92 -3.46 39.40 8.71
CA GLY A 92 -2.11 39.74 9.19
C GLY A 92 -1.36 38.60 9.91
N THR A 93 -1.79 37.35 9.74
CA THR A 93 -1.19 36.16 10.37
C THR A 93 -0.43 35.26 9.40
N PHE A 94 -0.33 35.66 8.12
CA PHE A 94 0.47 34.93 7.12
C PHE A 94 1.95 34.98 7.45
N SER A 95 2.64 33.85 7.24
CA SER A 95 4.08 33.76 7.37
C SER A 95 4.66 33.03 6.17
N SER A 96 5.78 33.53 5.64
CA SER A 96 6.58 32.83 4.62
C SER A 96 7.71 32.02 5.23
N ALA A 97 7.80 31.94 6.56
CA ALA A 97 8.78 31.07 7.22
C ALA A 97 8.41 29.60 6.94
N PRO A 98 9.41 28.70 6.77
CA PRO A 98 9.13 27.30 6.43
C PRO A 98 8.51 26.50 7.58
N PHE A 99 8.68 26.97 8.81
CA PHE A 99 8.13 26.34 10.01
C PHE A 99 7.37 27.35 10.88
N ILE A 100 6.41 26.84 11.65
CA ILE A 100 5.58 27.60 12.59
C ILE A 100 6.32 27.69 13.94
N SER A 101 6.29 28.87 14.56
CA SER A 101 6.85 29.14 15.89
C SER A 101 5.73 29.47 16.89
N PRO A 102 5.82 29.06 18.18
CA PRO A 102 6.93 28.34 18.81
C PRO A 102 7.00 26.83 18.50
N GLY A 103 8.21 26.28 18.48
CA GLY A 103 8.45 24.83 18.46
C GLY A 103 8.22 24.17 19.82
N ARG A 104 7.85 22.90 19.84
CA ARG A 104 7.61 22.13 21.08
C ARG A 104 8.87 21.39 21.51
N VAL A 105 9.12 21.31 22.83
CA VAL A 105 10.27 20.62 23.42
C VAL A 105 9.80 19.45 24.29
N LEU A 106 10.35 18.27 24.01
CA LEU A 106 10.10 17.02 24.73
C LEU A 106 11.40 16.57 25.40
N GLY A 107 11.32 16.23 26.69
CA GLY A 107 12.45 15.65 27.43
C GLY A 107 12.47 14.14 27.33
N LEU A 108 13.67 13.56 27.26
CA LEU A 108 13.90 12.12 27.18
C LEU A 108 14.91 11.68 28.23
N ASP A 109 14.76 10.45 28.73
CA ASP A 109 15.72 9.88 29.68
C ASP A 109 17.07 9.54 29.05
N GLN A 110 17.10 9.28 27.73
CA GLN A 110 18.30 8.93 26.98
C GLN A 110 18.52 9.87 25.79
N ARG A 111 19.78 10.01 25.37
CA ARG A 111 20.18 10.79 24.19
C ARG A 111 19.51 10.25 22.92
N ALA A 112 19.06 11.14 22.05
CA ALA A 112 18.43 10.80 20.77
C ALA A 112 19.49 10.71 19.65
N ASP A 113 20.40 9.72 19.77
CA ASP A 113 21.47 9.48 18.78
C ASP A 113 20.93 9.09 17.41
N PHE A 114 19.83 8.35 17.40
CA PHE A 114 19.09 7.97 16.21
C PHE A 114 17.63 8.34 16.36
N ILE A 115 17.02 8.77 15.27
CA ILE A 115 15.60 9.11 15.21
C ILE A 115 15.00 8.62 13.90
N GLY A 116 13.78 8.11 13.95
CA GLY A 116 12.99 7.72 12.80
C GLY A 116 11.54 8.13 13.00
N ALA A 117 10.85 8.38 11.89
CA ALA A 117 9.44 8.74 11.86
C ALA A 117 8.67 7.76 11.01
N GLY A 118 7.45 7.42 11.42
CA GLY A 118 6.62 6.40 10.80
C GLY A 118 5.46 6.01 11.68
N ASP A 119 4.44 5.37 11.11
CA ASP A 119 3.38 4.71 11.88
C ASP A 119 3.92 3.33 12.35
N PHE A 120 4.50 3.30 13.55
CA PHE A 120 5.20 2.12 14.08
C PHE A 120 4.30 1.25 14.97
N ASP A 121 3.20 1.83 15.47
CA ASP A 121 2.19 1.11 16.23
C ASP A 121 0.89 0.84 15.47
N GLY A 122 0.80 1.20 14.18
CA GLY A 122 -0.31 0.87 13.30
C GLY A 122 -1.61 1.59 13.64
N ASP A 123 -1.54 2.74 14.32
CA ASP A 123 -2.71 3.54 14.67
C ASP A 123 -3.12 4.55 13.59
N SER A 124 -2.35 4.66 12.50
CA SER A 124 -2.46 5.60 11.37
C SER A 124 -1.93 7.01 11.63
N HIS A 125 -1.30 7.26 12.78
CA HIS A 125 -0.65 8.52 13.09
C HIS A 125 0.88 8.38 12.93
N TRP A 126 1.54 9.51 12.68
CA TRP A 126 3.00 9.52 12.62
C TRP A 126 3.58 9.45 14.02
N ASP A 127 4.40 8.43 14.28
CA ASP A 127 5.12 8.23 15.53
C ASP A 127 6.59 8.60 15.40
N ILE A 128 7.28 8.67 16.54
CA ILE A 128 8.73 8.78 16.60
C ILE A 128 9.30 7.53 17.25
N VAL A 129 10.32 6.95 16.64
CA VAL A 129 11.22 6.01 17.31
C VAL A 129 12.58 6.65 17.52
N ILE A 130 13.10 6.57 18.73
CA ILE A 130 14.47 7.01 19.06
C ILE A 130 15.31 5.85 19.57
N ALA A 131 16.62 5.98 19.42
CA ALA A 131 17.58 5.08 20.05
C ALA A 131 18.82 5.83 20.55
N SER A 132 19.45 5.25 21.57
CA SER A 132 20.74 5.70 22.06
C SER A 132 21.85 4.71 21.71
N SER A 133 23.02 5.22 21.38
CA SER A 133 24.24 4.45 21.13
C SER A 133 24.85 3.82 22.40
N VAL A 134 24.36 4.20 23.59
CA VAL A 134 24.90 3.72 24.87
C VAL A 134 23.94 2.85 25.67
N VAL A 135 22.64 2.85 25.36
CA VAL A 135 21.62 2.03 26.02
C VAL A 135 21.03 1.03 25.03
N PRO A 136 20.90 -0.27 25.39
CA PRO A 136 20.36 -1.28 24.49
C PRO A 136 18.82 -1.26 24.48
N ALA A 137 18.22 -0.17 23.98
CA ALA A 137 16.77 -0.03 23.86
C ALA A 137 16.37 0.93 22.72
N LEU A 138 15.19 0.70 22.14
CA LEU A 138 14.43 1.71 21.40
C LEU A 138 13.43 2.39 22.33
N TYR A 139 13.03 3.61 22.01
CA TYR A 139 11.91 4.26 22.67
C TYR A 139 10.92 4.76 21.62
N LEU A 140 9.67 4.30 21.72
CA LEU A 140 8.56 4.71 20.87
C LEU A 140 7.78 5.85 21.53
N LEU A 141 7.55 6.94 20.81
CA LEU A 141 6.65 8.02 21.19
C LEU A 141 5.49 8.02 20.19
N SER A 142 4.37 7.41 20.56
CA SER A 142 3.17 7.34 19.70
C SER A 142 2.57 8.73 19.47
N GLY A 143 2.27 9.07 18.22
CA GLY A 143 1.66 10.33 17.81
C GLY A 143 0.15 10.37 18.06
N ASP A 144 -0.43 11.57 18.07
CA ASP A 144 -1.89 11.77 18.16
C ASP A 144 -2.51 12.36 16.89
N GLY A 145 -1.71 12.48 15.82
CA GLY A 145 -2.06 13.11 14.54
C GLY A 145 -2.32 14.61 14.64
N ARG A 146 -1.90 15.27 15.73
CA ARG A 146 -2.08 16.72 15.99
C ARG A 146 -0.80 17.36 16.52
N GLY A 147 0.35 16.72 16.26
CA GLY A 147 1.67 17.11 16.75
C GLY A 147 1.92 16.81 18.24
N GLY A 148 1.03 16.05 18.89
CA GLY A 148 1.17 15.54 20.25
C GLY A 148 1.75 14.13 20.29
N PHE A 149 2.41 13.78 21.41
CA PHE A 149 3.01 12.46 21.60
C PHE A 149 2.73 11.90 22.99
N ALA A 150 2.54 10.58 23.05
CA ALA A 150 2.47 9.83 24.29
C ALA A 150 3.85 9.77 25.00
N PRO A 151 3.89 9.45 26.31
CA PRO A 151 5.15 9.17 27.00
C PRO A 151 5.93 8.05 26.31
N ALA A 152 7.27 8.19 26.29
CA ALA A 152 8.15 7.23 25.64
C ALA A 152 8.01 5.81 26.21
N GLN A 153 7.74 4.84 25.33
CA GLN A 153 7.69 3.42 25.64
C GLN A 153 9.02 2.75 25.31
N GLU A 154 9.69 2.18 26.32
CA GLU A 154 10.94 1.44 26.13
C GLU A 154 10.70 0.05 25.51
N ILE A 155 11.53 -0.30 24.52
CA ILE A 155 11.58 -1.62 23.87
C ILE A 155 13.02 -2.12 24.00
N SER A 156 13.23 -3.12 24.86
CA SER A 156 14.58 -3.62 25.16
C SER A 156 15.21 -4.34 23.97
N LEU A 157 16.50 -4.07 23.75
CA LEU A 157 17.32 -4.69 22.71
C LEU A 157 18.42 -5.60 23.30
N PRO A 158 18.94 -6.58 22.55
CA PRO A 158 20.04 -7.44 22.99
C PRO A 158 21.44 -6.80 22.94
N GLY A 159 21.54 -5.58 22.43
CA GLY A 159 22.79 -4.86 22.22
C GLY A 159 22.52 -3.38 22.00
N VAL A 160 23.57 -2.56 22.11
CA VAL A 160 23.47 -1.12 21.85
C VAL A 160 23.32 -0.86 20.36
N VAL A 161 22.62 0.21 20.01
CA VAL A 161 22.34 0.57 18.61
C VAL A 161 23.55 1.23 17.99
N THR A 162 23.93 0.78 16.78
CA THR A 162 25.06 1.34 16.02
C THR A 162 24.63 1.95 14.68
N ALA A 163 23.47 1.56 14.16
CA ALA A 163 22.83 2.15 13.00
C ALA A 163 21.32 1.95 13.07
N MET A 164 20.53 2.86 12.51
CA MET A 164 19.07 2.75 12.45
C MET A 164 18.55 3.38 11.16
N THR A 165 17.51 2.79 10.58
CA THR A 165 16.70 3.40 9.52
C THR A 165 15.25 2.94 9.64
N THR A 166 14.34 3.71 9.05
CA THR A 166 12.90 3.41 9.04
C THR A 166 12.36 3.53 7.62
N GLY A 167 11.38 2.70 7.29
CA GLY A 167 10.78 2.63 5.95
C GLY A 167 10.23 1.25 5.69
N GLU A 168 9.39 1.10 4.65
CA GLU A 168 8.87 -0.21 4.26
C GLU A 168 10.00 -1.14 3.79
N VAL A 169 10.12 -2.32 4.40
CA VAL A 169 10.98 -3.41 3.93
C VAL A 169 10.11 -4.51 3.33
N ASN A 170 10.66 -5.29 2.39
CA ASN A 170 9.95 -6.41 1.77
C ASN A 170 8.75 -6.00 0.89
N ARG A 171 7.54 -5.92 1.47
CA ARG A 171 6.28 -5.65 0.77
C ARG A 171 5.80 -4.26 1.19
N ARG A 172 5.21 -3.52 0.24
CA ARG A 172 4.41 -2.35 0.58
C ARG A 172 3.05 -2.75 1.14
N ASP A 173 2.85 -2.50 2.43
CA ASP A 173 1.60 -2.70 3.13
C ASP A 173 1.07 -1.42 3.81
N GLY A 174 1.80 -0.30 3.65
CA GLY A 174 1.44 1.01 4.17
C GLY A 174 1.92 1.28 5.59
N LEU A 175 2.64 0.35 6.23
CA LEU A 175 3.21 0.51 7.57
C LEU A 175 4.71 0.74 7.51
N THR A 176 5.24 1.59 8.40
CA THR A 176 6.68 1.87 8.41
C THR A 176 7.40 0.85 9.28
N ASP A 177 8.44 0.20 8.74
CA ASP A 177 9.26 -0.75 9.48
C ASP A 177 10.46 -0.09 10.17
N VAL A 178 11.04 -0.77 11.16
CA VAL A 178 12.23 -0.29 11.89
C VAL A 178 13.38 -1.28 11.71
N ILE A 179 14.51 -0.81 11.21
CA ILE A 179 15.71 -1.62 11.02
C ILE A 179 16.82 -1.08 11.91
N VAL A 180 17.40 -1.95 12.73
CA VAL A 180 18.37 -1.57 13.76
C VAL A 180 19.60 -2.47 13.70
N GLY A 181 20.76 -1.86 13.46
CA GLY A 181 22.06 -2.48 13.69
C GLY A 181 22.38 -2.45 15.18
N ILE A 182 22.71 -3.60 15.76
CA ILE A 182 23.08 -3.72 17.17
C ILE A 182 24.43 -4.39 17.34
N THR A 183 25.11 -4.07 18.43
CA THR A 183 26.33 -4.78 18.83
C THR A 183 26.35 -5.06 20.33
N ASN A 184 26.91 -6.19 20.70
CA ASN A 184 27.25 -6.51 22.09
C ASN A 184 28.61 -7.21 22.16
N LYS A 185 29.04 -7.58 23.37
CA LYS A 185 30.34 -8.23 23.60
C LYS A 185 30.53 -9.58 22.86
N ARG A 186 29.46 -10.17 22.32
CA ARG A 186 29.48 -11.50 21.69
C ARG A 186 29.34 -11.44 20.17
N GLN A 187 28.48 -10.56 19.65
CA GLN A 187 28.13 -10.52 18.23
C GLN A 187 27.52 -9.18 17.83
N SER A 188 27.58 -8.88 16.52
CA SER A 188 26.86 -7.79 15.88
C SER A 188 25.74 -8.37 15.01
N GLN A 189 24.58 -7.71 14.99
CA GLN A 189 23.38 -8.19 14.29
C GLN A 189 22.61 -7.02 13.69
N VAL A 190 21.77 -7.31 12.69
CA VAL A 190 20.67 -6.45 12.28
C VAL A 190 19.36 -7.06 12.74
N LEU A 191 18.50 -6.22 13.30
CA LEU A 191 17.13 -6.52 13.68
C LEU A 191 16.18 -5.82 12.70
N VAL A 192 15.21 -6.54 12.14
CA VAL A 192 14.16 -6.00 11.25
C VAL A 192 12.82 -6.17 11.95
N PHE A 193 12.28 -5.08 12.48
CA PHE A 193 10.95 -4.99 13.07
C PHE A 193 9.96 -4.63 11.97
N GLU A 194 8.99 -5.50 11.74
CA GLU A 194 7.92 -5.35 10.72
C GLU A 194 6.75 -6.19 11.22
N GLY A 195 5.53 -5.67 11.07
CA GLY A 195 4.36 -6.33 11.61
C GLY A 195 3.06 -5.74 11.06
N PRO A 196 2.05 -6.58 10.79
CA PRO A 196 0.78 -6.14 10.23
C PRO A 196 -0.05 -5.28 11.20
N ASP A 197 0.31 -5.17 12.47
CA ASP A 197 -0.38 -4.31 13.45
C ASP A 197 0.55 -3.20 13.98
N GLY A 198 1.63 -2.89 13.25
CA GLY A 198 2.71 -1.99 13.65
C GLY A 198 4.03 -2.76 13.85
N ALA A 199 5.13 -2.20 13.32
CA ALA A 199 6.45 -2.82 13.31
C ALA A 199 6.94 -3.23 14.71
N LEU A 200 6.70 -2.40 15.71
CA LEU A 200 7.23 -2.60 17.07
C LEU A 200 6.35 -3.51 17.95
N LYS A 201 5.24 -4.05 17.41
CA LYS A 201 4.42 -5.08 18.09
C LYS A 201 4.83 -6.51 17.74
N ALA A 202 5.67 -6.69 16.73
CA ALA A 202 6.15 -7.98 16.27
C ALA A 202 7.60 -8.24 16.72
N GLU A 203 7.94 -9.52 16.92
CA GLU A 203 9.32 -9.92 17.15
C GLU A 203 10.19 -9.67 15.90
N PRO A 204 11.39 -9.09 16.04
CA PRO A 204 12.21 -8.76 14.90
C PRO A 204 12.86 -10.00 14.27
N GLU A 205 13.01 -9.98 12.95
CA GLU A 205 13.91 -10.91 12.28
C GLU A 205 15.36 -10.53 12.55
N ARG A 206 16.23 -11.53 12.73
CA ARG A 206 17.61 -11.32 13.21
C ARG A 206 18.60 -11.85 12.19
N PHE A 207 19.53 -11.00 11.77
CA PHE A 207 20.61 -11.35 10.86
C PHE A 207 21.97 -11.12 11.50
N ASN A 208 22.83 -12.14 11.52
CA ASN A 208 24.18 -12.01 12.06
C ASN A 208 25.09 -11.26 11.10
N MET A 209 25.88 -10.33 11.65
CA MET A 209 26.79 -9.49 10.90
C MET A 209 28.26 -9.84 11.18
N PRO A 210 29.14 -9.73 10.19
CA PRO A 210 30.56 -10.09 10.32
C PRO A 210 31.34 -9.13 11.23
N ALA A 211 30.84 -7.91 11.38
CA ALA A 211 31.39 -6.87 12.24
C ALA A 211 30.28 -5.89 12.66
N GLU A 212 30.64 -4.89 13.44
CA GLU A 212 29.74 -3.81 13.85
C GLU A 212 29.07 -3.15 12.64
N VAL A 213 27.75 -2.96 12.74
CA VAL A 213 26.94 -2.39 11.65
C VAL A 213 27.22 -0.90 11.55
N GLY A 214 27.73 -0.45 10.41
CA GLY A 214 28.09 0.95 10.18
C GLY A 214 26.94 1.78 9.62
N SER A 215 26.17 1.21 8.69
CA SER A 215 25.07 1.89 8.00
C SER A 215 24.05 0.87 7.51
N VAL A 216 22.80 1.32 7.42
CA VAL A 216 21.66 0.55 6.89
C VAL A 216 20.86 1.44 5.94
N ALA A 217 20.43 0.89 4.81
CA ALA A 217 19.63 1.61 3.81
C ALA A 217 18.64 0.69 3.11
N LEU A 218 17.46 1.22 2.79
CA LEU A 218 16.39 0.52 2.09
C LEU A 218 16.29 1.00 0.64
N GLY A 219 16.13 0.08 -0.31
CA GLY A 219 15.95 0.43 -1.71
C GLY A 219 15.83 -0.79 -2.61
N GLN A 220 15.44 -0.61 -3.87
CA GLN A 220 15.29 -1.70 -4.83
C GLN A 220 16.65 -2.07 -5.44
N LEU A 221 17.28 -3.14 -4.96
CA LEU A 221 18.65 -3.49 -5.35
C LEU A 221 18.66 -4.66 -6.33
N ASP A 222 17.90 -5.73 -6.11
CA ASP A 222 17.97 -6.94 -6.94
C ASP A 222 16.78 -7.12 -7.90
N GLY A 223 15.77 -6.26 -7.79
CA GLY A 223 14.56 -6.27 -8.63
C GLY A 223 13.66 -7.49 -8.43
N ARG A 224 13.78 -8.21 -7.31
CA ARG A 224 12.84 -9.27 -6.90
C ARG A 224 11.64 -8.71 -6.15
N TYR A 225 11.89 -7.75 -5.26
CA TYR A 225 10.88 -7.13 -4.43
C TYR A 225 10.96 -5.61 -4.51
N PRO A 226 9.87 -4.90 -4.13
CA PRO A 226 9.84 -3.45 -4.08
C PRO A 226 11.00 -2.84 -3.28
N MET A 227 11.36 -3.47 -2.15
CA MET A 227 12.34 -2.95 -1.20
C MET A 227 13.26 -4.06 -0.68
N ASP A 228 14.57 -3.89 -0.88
CA ASP A 228 15.64 -4.69 -0.30
C ASP A 228 16.34 -3.92 0.83
N LEU A 229 17.11 -4.64 1.66
CA LEU A 229 17.89 -4.04 2.75
C LEU A 229 19.39 -4.17 2.48
N ALA A 230 20.09 -3.04 2.37
CA ALA A 230 21.54 -2.96 2.35
C ALA A 230 22.09 -2.67 3.75
N VAL A 231 23.13 -3.41 4.14
CA VAL A 231 23.77 -3.32 5.46
C VAL A 231 25.28 -3.33 5.28
N THR A 232 25.99 -2.42 5.96
CA THR A 232 27.46 -2.46 6.02
C THR A 232 27.92 -3.02 7.36
N GLY A 233 28.87 -3.95 7.33
CA GLY A 233 29.49 -4.54 8.52
C GLY A 233 31.01 -4.56 8.37
N GLY A 234 31.70 -3.61 9.00
CA GLY A 234 33.15 -3.44 8.79
C GLY A 234 33.46 -3.06 7.34
N ASN A 235 34.20 -3.90 6.62
CA ASN A 235 34.54 -3.71 5.20
C ASN A 235 33.65 -4.51 4.24
N GLU A 236 32.52 -5.04 4.70
CA GLU A 236 31.59 -5.83 3.89
C GLU A 236 30.27 -5.08 3.70
N LEU A 237 29.76 -5.05 2.46
CA LEU A 237 28.38 -4.68 2.12
C LEU A 237 27.57 -5.96 1.95
N ILE A 238 26.43 -6.06 2.63
CA ILE A 238 25.52 -7.19 2.58
C ILE A 238 24.16 -6.68 2.08
N VAL A 239 23.59 -7.33 1.09
CA VAL A 239 22.22 -7.09 0.62
C VAL A 239 21.35 -8.27 1.00
N LEU A 240 20.32 -8.00 1.80
CA LEU A 240 19.24 -8.92 2.13
C LEU A 240 18.09 -8.63 1.17
N ALA A 241 17.79 -9.60 0.32
CA ALA A 241 16.68 -9.50 -0.61
C ALA A 241 15.36 -9.39 0.14
N GLY A 242 14.48 -8.53 -0.34
CA GLY A 242 13.10 -8.46 0.11
C GLY A 242 12.40 -9.81 -0.08
N ARG A 243 11.36 -10.06 0.72
CA ARG A 243 10.47 -11.23 0.58
C ARG A 243 9.16 -11.06 1.32
N ASP A 244 8.08 -11.68 0.85
CA ASP A 244 6.88 -11.81 1.67
C ASP A 244 7.16 -12.72 2.89
N ARG A 245 7.29 -12.11 4.08
CA ARG A 245 7.48 -12.85 5.34
C ARG A 245 6.21 -13.58 5.79
N LYS A 246 5.07 -13.34 5.11
CA LYS A 246 3.76 -13.95 5.37
C LYS A 246 3.40 -13.85 6.85
N LEU A 247 3.62 -12.67 7.43
CA LEU A 247 3.44 -12.41 8.86
C LEU A 247 1.99 -12.56 9.33
N SER A 248 1.03 -12.56 8.40
CA SER A 248 -0.38 -12.84 8.63
C SER A 248 -0.68 -14.34 8.84
N LEU A 249 0.25 -15.24 8.49
CA LEU A 249 0.07 -16.69 8.67
C LEU A 249 0.38 -17.14 10.10
N ASP A 250 -0.15 -18.30 10.49
CA ASP A 250 0.19 -18.92 11.78
C ASP A 250 1.67 -19.37 11.84
N GLU A 251 2.15 -19.69 13.03
CA GLU A 251 3.56 -20.04 13.28
C GLU A 251 4.03 -21.26 12.46
N ASN A 252 3.18 -22.28 12.30
CA ASN A 252 3.53 -23.49 11.55
C ASN A 252 3.63 -23.20 10.05
N GLN A 253 2.72 -22.40 9.51
CA GLN A 253 2.74 -21.97 8.12
C GLN A 253 3.92 -21.02 7.86
N ARG A 254 4.20 -20.09 8.77
CA ARG A 254 5.33 -19.16 8.68
C ARG A 254 6.68 -19.88 8.70
N ALA A 255 6.80 -20.98 9.43
CA ALA A 255 8.00 -21.82 9.45
C ALA A 255 8.33 -22.47 8.08
N THR A 256 7.38 -22.50 7.15
CA THR A 256 7.59 -22.99 5.77
C THR A 256 8.07 -21.91 4.80
N VAL A 257 8.12 -20.64 5.23
CA VAL A 257 8.58 -19.53 4.41
C VAL A 257 10.10 -19.61 4.25
N SER A 258 10.58 -19.52 3.00
CA SER A 258 12.01 -19.54 2.70
C SER A 258 12.76 -18.41 3.43
N PRO A 259 13.98 -18.66 3.94
CA PRO A 259 14.84 -17.62 4.51
C PRO A 259 15.17 -16.50 3.51
N ALA A 260 15.53 -15.32 4.01
CA ALA A 260 15.98 -14.22 3.18
C ALA A 260 17.25 -14.59 2.40
N LEU A 261 17.27 -14.23 1.11
CA LEU A 261 18.43 -14.44 0.26
C LEU A 261 19.45 -13.35 0.53
N ARG A 262 20.70 -13.75 0.75
CA ARG A 262 21.81 -12.85 1.09
C ARG A 262 22.84 -12.84 -0.04
N SER A 263 23.24 -11.64 -0.47
CA SER A 263 24.42 -11.40 -1.30
C SER A 263 25.37 -10.43 -0.58
N HIS A 264 26.67 -10.47 -0.89
CA HIS A 264 27.64 -9.63 -0.17
C HIS A 264 28.88 -9.32 -1.00
N ARG A 265 29.56 -8.22 -0.66
CA ARG A 265 30.82 -7.82 -1.28
C ARG A 265 31.77 -7.23 -0.25
N ILE A 266 33.04 -7.66 -0.31
CA ILE A 266 34.10 -7.23 0.59
C ILE A 266 34.97 -6.16 -0.10
N PHE A 267 35.36 -5.14 0.66
CA PHE A 267 36.15 -3.99 0.21
C PHE A 267 37.50 -3.91 0.95
N ALA A 268 38.41 -3.09 0.42
CA ALA A 268 39.78 -2.97 0.92
C ALA A 268 39.88 -2.23 2.28
N SER A 269 38.92 -1.36 2.59
CA SER A 269 38.85 -0.57 3.81
C SER A 269 37.44 -0.64 4.40
N ARG A 270 37.32 -0.33 5.71
CA ARG A 270 36.03 -0.29 6.40
C ARG A 270 35.12 0.76 5.74
N ILE A 271 33.85 0.40 5.59
CA ILE A 271 32.79 1.27 5.11
C ILE A 271 32.24 2.04 6.30
N ARG A 272 32.22 3.37 6.18
CA ARG A 272 31.74 4.29 7.23
C ARG A 272 30.27 4.67 7.04
N SER A 273 29.90 5.04 5.82
CA SER A 273 28.54 5.46 5.48
C SER A 273 28.14 4.88 4.13
N MET A 274 26.84 4.66 3.93
CA MET A 274 26.26 4.36 2.63
C MET A 274 25.03 5.22 2.38
N THR A 275 24.71 5.43 1.11
CA THR A 275 23.38 5.89 0.69
C THR A 275 23.02 5.21 -0.64
N LEU A 276 21.72 5.12 -0.90
CA LEU A 276 21.17 4.60 -2.14
C LEU A 276 20.57 5.74 -2.96
N GLY A 277 20.58 5.62 -4.28
CA GLY A 277 20.01 6.63 -5.17
C GLY A 277 20.21 6.30 -6.65
N ASN A 278 19.54 7.05 -7.52
CA ASN A 278 19.79 7.04 -8.96
C ASN A 278 20.73 8.19 -9.34
N PHE A 279 22.02 8.01 -9.11
CA PHE A 279 23.00 9.09 -9.24
C PHE A 279 23.47 9.31 -10.68
N THR A 280 23.42 8.27 -11.53
CA THR A 280 23.95 8.31 -12.90
C THR A 280 22.90 8.21 -14.00
N GLY A 281 21.61 8.17 -13.64
CA GLY A 281 20.51 8.09 -14.60
C GLY A 281 20.19 6.70 -15.11
N GLY A 282 20.76 5.67 -14.48
CA GLY A 282 20.46 4.27 -14.77
C GLY A 282 19.01 3.91 -14.44
N SER A 283 18.56 2.78 -14.98
CA SER A 283 17.21 2.23 -14.71
C SER A 283 17.07 1.55 -13.34
N ARG A 284 18.13 1.52 -12.53
CA ARG A 284 18.20 0.80 -11.25
C ARG A 284 18.93 1.62 -10.20
N THR A 285 18.52 1.46 -8.95
CA THR A 285 19.17 2.08 -7.79
C THR A 285 20.64 1.64 -7.67
N GLU A 286 21.50 2.62 -7.39
CA GLU A 286 22.94 2.46 -7.17
C GLU A 286 23.28 2.57 -5.67
N VAL A 287 24.46 2.08 -5.29
CA VAL A 287 24.96 2.17 -3.91
C VAL A 287 26.18 3.09 -3.87
N ALA A 288 26.12 4.20 -3.14
CA ALA A 288 27.28 5.03 -2.84
C ALA A 288 27.85 4.66 -1.46
N LEU A 289 29.15 4.40 -1.39
CA LEU A 289 29.89 4.03 -0.18
C LEU A 289 30.94 5.09 0.14
N LEU A 290 31.04 5.48 1.41
CA LEU A 290 32.14 6.26 1.96
C LEU A 290 32.98 5.35 2.84
N LYS A 291 34.28 5.26 2.54
CA LYS A 291 35.22 4.41 3.28
C LYS A 291 36.07 5.22 4.25
N ASP A 292 36.70 4.53 5.21
CA ASP A 292 37.53 5.17 6.26
C ASP A 292 38.77 5.91 5.73
N ASP A 293 39.22 5.59 4.52
CA ASP A 293 40.31 6.27 3.83
C ASP A 293 39.87 7.58 3.13
N GLY A 294 38.57 7.91 3.16
CA GLY A 294 37.99 9.08 2.50
C GLY A 294 37.60 8.83 1.04
N GLU A 295 37.83 7.62 0.51
CA GLU A 295 37.40 7.28 -0.85
C GLU A 295 35.88 7.07 -0.88
N VAL A 296 35.24 7.71 -1.86
CA VAL A 296 33.84 7.46 -2.22
C VAL A 296 33.81 6.46 -3.37
N GLN A 297 33.02 5.41 -3.25
CA GLN A 297 32.86 4.39 -4.29
C GLN A 297 31.40 4.24 -4.66
N LEU A 298 31.11 4.35 -5.96
CA LEU A 298 29.78 4.12 -6.52
C LEU A 298 29.70 2.72 -7.10
N LEU A 299 28.71 1.95 -6.67
CA LEU A 299 28.37 0.64 -7.23
C LEU A 299 27.12 0.75 -8.08
N SER A 300 27.28 0.47 -9.37
CA SER A 300 26.21 0.50 -10.36
C SER A 300 25.93 -0.92 -10.88
N PRO A 301 24.67 -1.35 -10.91
CA PRO A 301 24.30 -2.59 -11.57
C PRO A 301 24.47 -2.50 -13.10
N GLY A 302 24.58 -3.64 -13.76
CA GLY A 302 24.45 -3.72 -15.22
C GLY A 302 23.03 -3.35 -15.70
N GLU A 303 22.95 -2.82 -16.92
CA GLU A 303 21.69 -2.48 -17.58
C GLU A 303 20.83 -3.72 -17.84
N VAL A 304 19.51 -3.57 -17.68
CA VAL A 304 18.56 -4.66 -17.90
C VAL A 304 18.44 -4.93 -19.40
N SER A 305 18.98 -6.07 -19.88
CA SER A 305 18.76 -6.47 -21.28
C SER A 305 17.28 -6.84 -21.49
N ALA A 306 16.72 -6.44 -22.64
CA ALA A 306 15.33 -6.75 -23.05
C ALA A 306 14.99 -8.27 -23.11
N LYS A 307 15.97 -9.15 -22.90
CA LYS A 307 15.81 -10.62 -22.87
C LYS A 307 15.84 -11.24 -21.47
N GLY A 308 15.76 -10.45 -20.40
CA GLY A 308 15.73 -10.98 -19.03
C GLY A 308 17.01 -11.73 -18.69
N ALA A 309 18.14 -11.02 -18.69
CA ALA A 309 19.44 -11.60 -18.32
C ALA A 309 19.42 -12.13 -16.87
N ALA A 310 20.33 -13.06 -16.55
CA ALA A 310 20.55 -13.53 -15.19
C ALA A 310 20.73 -12.32 -14.25
N ARG A 311 19.87 -12.23 -13.24
CA ARG A 311 19.79 -11.08 -12.33
C ARG A 311 21.12 -10.95 -11.57
N GLU A 312 21.77 -9.79 -11.71
CA GLU A 312 23.06 -9.50 -11.09
C GLU A 312 22.93 -9.29 -9.58
N THR A 313 23.85 -9.88 -8.83
CA THR A 313 23.98 -9.68 -7.38
C THR A 313 25.08 -8.66 -7.09
N ILE A 314 25.14 -8.14 -5.85
CA ILE A 314 26.06 -7.04 -5.50
C ILE A 314 27.55 -7.38 -5.77
N GLU A 315 27.90 -8.66 -5.79
CA GLU A 315 29.23 -9.20 -6.15
C GLU A 315 29.68 -8.78 -7.56
N THR A 316 28.74 -8.69 -8.51
CA THR A 316 29.06 -8.47 -9.93
C THR A 316 28.92 -7.02 -10.37
N TRP A 317 28.38 -6.14 -9.53
CA TRP A 317 28.13 -4.75 -9.89
C TRP A 317 29.43 -4.01 -10.20
N LYS A 318 29.37 -3.07 -11.13
CA LYS A 318 30.52 -2.24 -11.49
C LYS A 318 30.79 -1.28 -10.34
N ALA A 319 32.03 -1.24 -9.86
CA ALA A 319 32.45 -0.29 -8.83
C ALA A 319 33.37 0.77 -9.44
N VAL A 320 33.06 2.04 -9.20
CA VAL A 320 33.85 3.19 -9.66
C VAL A 320 34.28 4.01 -8.45
N SER A 321 35.59 4.17 -8.28
CA SER A 321 36.16 5.04 -7.25
C SER A 321 36.10 6.49 -7.69
N LEU A 322 35.65 7.36 -6.79
CA LEU A 322 35.50 8.78 -7.01
C LEU A 322 36.43 9.54 -6.06
N PHE A 323 37.32 10.36 -6.62
CA PHE A 323 38.35 11.08 -5.86
C PHE A 323 38.08 12.59 -5.92
N PHE A 324 37.62 13.18 -4.82
CA PHE A 324 37.27 14.60 -4.75
C PHE A 324 38.03 15.39 -3.67
N GLY A 325 39.10 14.82 -3.12
CA GLY A 325 39.85 15.44 -2.02
C GLY A 325 39.06 15.53 -0.71
N VAL A 326 38.01 14.71 -0.56
CA VAL A 326 37.22 14.56 0.66
C VAL A 326 38.13 14.11 1.79
N SER A 327 37.97 14.71 2.97
CA SER A 327 38.70 14.29 4.15
C SER A 327 38.41 12.82 4.49
N SER A 328 39.44 12.09 4.95
CA SER A 328 39.25 10.76 5.57
C SER A 328 38.42 10.81 6.86
N LEU A 329 37.98 11.99 7.29
CA LEU A 329 37.11 12.25 8.44
C LEU A 329 35.68 12.67 8.05
N ALA A 330 35.32 12.66 6.76
CA ALA A 330 33.92 12.79 6.36
C ALA A 330 33.08 11.66 6.97
N ASN A 331 31.86 11.96 7.42
CA ASN A 331 31.09 11.06 8.29
C ASN A 331 29.78 10.55 7.68
N GLN A 332 29.19 11.24 6.73
CA GLN A 332 27.86 10.89 6.20
C GLN A 332 27.76 11.10 4.68
N LEU A 333 27.06 10.18 4.02
CA LEU A 333 26.54 10.33 2.66
C LEU A 333 25.03 10.49 2.71
N ILE A 334 24.49 11.39 1.88
CA ILE A 334 23.04 11.65 1.78
C ILE A 334 22.67 11.73 0.30
N SER A 335 21.58 11.07 -0.12
CA SER A 335 20.95 11.29 -1.42
C SER A 335 19.96 12.46 -1.35
N THR A 336 19.94 13.34 -2.34
CA THR A 336 19.09 14.56 -2.35
C THR A 336 18.77 15.00 -3.77
N HIS A 337 17.83 15.94 -3.94
CA HIS A 337 17.52 16.55 -5.24
C HIS A 337 17.64 18.08 -5.14
N THR A 338 18.85 18.56 -4.87
CA THR A 338 19.10 20.00 -4.71
C THR A 338 19.43 20.71 -6.01
N SER A 339 19.82 19.96 -7.05
CA SER A 339 20.20 20.47 -8.36
C SER A 339 19.08 20.32 -9.38
N GLY A 340 19.22 21.05 -10.49
CA GLY A 340 18.34 20.89 -11.64
C GLY A 340 18.55 19.59 -12.44
N SER A 341 19.45 18.69 -12.02
CA SER A 341 19.66 17.43 -12.73
C SER A 341 18.43 16.53 -12.60
N ALA A 342 18.19 15.69 -13.61
CA ALA A 342 17.11 14.68 -13.59
C ALA A 342 17.44 13.46 -12.71
N HIS A 343 18.58 13.48 -12.03
CA HIS A 343 19.14 12.38 -11.23
C HIS A 343 19.32 12.83 -9.78
N ASP A 344 19.49 11.85 -8.89
CA ASP A 344 19.76 12.13 -7.48
C ASP A 344 21.16 12.76 -7.35
N ASP A 345 21.30 13.79 -6.52
CA ASP A 345 22.58 14.34 -6.10
C ASP A 345 23.14 13.52 -4.93
N LEU A 346 24.47 13.42 -4.87
CA LEU A 346 25.18 12.85 -3.73
C LEU A 346 25.78 13.96 -2.87
N LEU A 347 25.28 14.10 -1.64
CA LEU A 347 25.81 15.02 -0.65
C LEU A 347 26.79 14.30 0.30
N ILE A 348 27.92 14.93 0.58
CA ILE A 348 28.92 14.45 1.53
C ILE A 348 29.07 15.46 2.67
N ALA A 349 28.86 15.00 3.91
CA ALA A 349 29.15 15.79 5.10
C ALA A 349 30.62 15.62 5.52
N ASP A 350 31.42 16.68 5.36
CA ASP A 350 32.81 16.74 5.82
C ASP A 350 32.88 17.49 7.15
N ALA A 351 32.68 16.73 8.23
CA ALA A 351 32.76 17.20 9.61
C ALA A 351 34.10 17.88 9.94
N ALA A 352 35.22 17.37 9.41
CA ALA A 352 36.54 17.87 9.76
C ALA A 352 36.83 19.24 9.13
N ASN A 353 36.37 19.45 7.90
CA ASN A 353 36.54 20.71 7.20
C ASN A 353 35.36 21.68 7.40
N SER A 354 34.30 21.26 8.10
CA SER A 354 33.06 22.03 8.26
C SER A 354 32.43 22.39 6.90
N GLN A 355 32.39 21.41 5.99
CA GLN A 355 31.90 21.59 4.63
C GLN A 355 30.83 20.55 4.27
N LEU A 356 29.93 20.93 3.36
CA LEU A 356 29.05 20.01 2.65
C LEU A 356 29.41 20.02 1.16
N HIS A 357 29.73 18.86 0.60
CA HIS A 357 30.04 18.73 -0.82
C HIS A 357 28.83 18.18 -1.56
N VAL A 358 28.37 18.86 -2.60
CA VAL A 358 27.29 18.39 -3.48
C VAL A 358 27.91 17.87 -4.77
N LEU A 359 27.61 16.63 -5.10
CA LEU A 359 28.05 15.98 -6.32
C LEU A 359 26.84 15.69 -7.19
N THR A 360 26.95 16.05 -8.47
CA THR A 360 25.88 15.82 -9.46
C THR A 360 26.43 15.03 -10.64
N SER A 361 25.57 14.33 -11.36
CA SER A 361 25.90 13.88 -12.71
C SER A 361 26.16 15.10 -13.58
N GLY A 362 27.17 15.02 -14.45
CA GLY A 362 27.36 16.02 -15.50
C GLY A 362 26.35 15.71 -16.60
N ASP A 363 25.36 16.56 -16.79
CA ASP A 363 24.42 16.41 -17.91
C ASP A 363 25.21 16.55 -19.22
N SER A 364 25.53 15.40 -19.83
CA SER A 364 26.27 15.30 -21.09
C SER A 364 25.34 15.14 -22.29
N ASP A 365 24.07 15.52 -22.15
CA ASP A 365 23.10 15.46 -23.25
C ASP A 365 23.29 16.57 -24.30
N ASP A 366 24.12 17.59 -24.02
CA ASP A 366 24.46 18.67 -24.95
C ASP A 366 25.69 18.42 -25.86
N ALA A 367 26.39 17.28 -25.75
CA ALA A 367 27.54 16.99 -26.60
C ALA A 367 27.15 16.26 -27.92
N PRO A 368 27.55 16.78 -29.11
CA PRO A 368 27.33 16.10 -30.38
C PRO A 368 27.88 14.66 -30.37
N ALA A 369 27.17 13.73 -31.02
CA ALA A 369 27.48 12.29 -31.04
C ALA A 369 28.93 11.92 -31.45
N ALA A 370 29.66 12.84 -32.09
CA ALA A 370 31.06 12.67 -32.50
C ALA A 370 32.07 12.80 -31.34
N GLU A 371 31.72 13.43 -30.21
CA GLU A 371 32.61 13.61 -29.05
C GLU A 371 32.42 12.54 -27.96
N ARG A 372 31.38 11.70 -28.05
CA ARG A 372 31.08 10.60 -27.11
C ARG A 372 32.14 9.49 -27.04
N LYS A 373 33.19 9.54 -27.86
CA LYS A 373 34.21 8.48 -27.95
C LYS A 373 35.48 8.71 -27.14
N GLN A 374 35.57 9.78 -26.34
CA GLN A 374 36.84 10.08 -25.66
C GLN A 374 36.76 10.89 -24.36
N VAL A 375 35.78 10.64 -23.48
CA VAL A 375 35.83 11.19 -22.11
C VAL A 375 35.88 10.06 -21.08
N THR A 376 37.07 9.88 -20.49
CA THR A 376 37.33 9.06 -19.31
C THR A 376 37.05 9.89 -18.03
N SER A 377 35.90 10.56 -17.94
CA SER A 377 35.50 11.37 -16.77
C SER A 377 34.81 10.51 -15.72
N ALA A 378 34.96 10.87 -14.45
CA ALA A 378 34.20 10.28 -13.35
C ALA A 378 32.68 10.47 -13.58
N PRO A 379 31.84 9.51 -13.15
CA PRO A 379 30.39 9.55 -13.40
C PRO A 379 29.66 10.64 -12.59
N LEU A 380 30.28 11.15 -11.53
CA LEU A 380 29.79 12.27 -10.72
C LEU A 380 30.88 13.35 -10.63
N HIS A 381 30.46 14.61 -10.55
CA HIS A 381 31.33 15.77 -10.44
C HIS A 381 31.03 16.54 -9.14
N LEU A 382 32.07 17.05 -8.50
CA LEU A 382 31.90 18.00 -7.39
C LEU A 382 31.39 19.33 -7.95
N THR A 383 30.12 19.63 -7.69
CA THR A 383 29.42 20.80 -8.27
C THR A 383 29.41 21.98 -7.31
N ALA A 384 29.24 21.71 -6.01
CA ALA A 384 29.28 22.75 -4.98
C ALA A 384 29.98 22.24 -3.71
N SER A 385 30.57 23.17 -2.96
CA SER A 385 31.06 22.93 -1.60
C SER A 385 30.58 24.09 -0.73
N LEU A 386 29.79 23.81 0.28
CA LEU A 386 29.11 24.80 1.13
C LEU A 386 29.83 24.89 2.47
N ASP A 387 30.20 26.10 2.89
CA ASP A 387 30.86 26.29 4.19
C ASP A 387 29.82 26.37 5.30
N VAL A 388 30.00 25.56 6.35
CA VAL A 388 29.07 25.40 7.47
C VAL A 388 29.68 25.97 8.76
N THR A 389 28.82 26.50 9.64
CA THR A 389 29.22 27.03 10.96
C THR A 389 29.46 25.90 11.96
N GLY A 390 30.61 25.23 11.83
CA GLY A 390 30.98 24.06 12.62
C GLY A 390 30.83 22.74 11.87
N ALA A 391 31.16 21.64 12.53
CA ALA A 391 31.10 20.33 11.91
C ALA A 391 29.63 19.94 11.64
N PRO A 392 29.24 19.61 10.40
CA PRO A 392 27.91 19.03 10.14
C PRO A 392 27.73 17.73 10.92
N VAL A 393 26.62 17.64 11.66
CA VAL A 393 26.26 16.46 12.46
C VAL A 393 25.18 15.64 11.77
N ALA A 394 24.13 16.31 11.29
CA ALA A 394 23.03 15.69 10.58
C ALA A 394 22.55 16.65 9.48
N VAL A 395 22.21 16.08 8.32
CA VAL A 395 21.61 16.80 7.19
C VAL A 395 20.35 16.09 6.76
N LEU A 396 19.27 16.84 6.59
CA LEU A 396 17.98 16.34 6.15
C LEU A 396 17.51 17.13 4.93
N PRO A 397 17.43 16.48 3.75
CA PRO A 397 16.72 17.02 2.58
C PRO A 397 15.22 17.10 2.86
N MET A 398 14.59 18.24 2.56
CA MET A 398 13.17 18.46 2.79
C MET A 398 12.65 19.57 1.88
N ARG A 399 11.42 19.48 1.37
CA ARG A 399 10.81 20.56 0.60
C ARG A 399 10.21 21.60 1.55
N LEU A 400 10.65 22.85 1.46
CA LEU A 400 10.27 23.94 2.35
C LEU A 400 9.60 25.12 1.60
N ASN A 401 9.53 25.05 0.27
CA ASN A 401 8.98 26.09 -0.59
C ASN A 401 8.06 25.50 -1.69
N THR A 402 7.77 26.31 -2.72
CA THR A 402 6.83 25.95 -3.80
C THR A 402 7.41 25.07 -4.91
N ASP A 403 8.72 24.92 -5.04
CA ASP A 403 9.36 24.14 -6.12
C ASP A 403 9.33 22.63 -5.82
N ALA A 404 9.90 21.79 -6.69
CA ALA A 404 9.98 20.33 -6.44
C ALA A 404 11.38 19.88 -5.97
N LEU A 405 12.32 20.82 -5.80
CA LEU A 405 13.66 20.51 -5.33
C LEU A 405 13.66 20.28 -3.82
N SER A 406 14.67 19.55 -3.37
CA SER A 406 15.00 19.44 -1.96
C SER A 406 15.68 20.73 -1.49
N ASP A 407 15.22 21.24 -0.36
CA ASP A 407 15.96 22.18 0.48
C ASP A 407 16.77 21.40 1.52
N LEU A 408 17.66 22.07 2.25
CA LEU A 408 18.51 21.41 3.25
C LEU A 408 18.26 21.97 4.64
N ILE A 409 18.08 21.07 5.60
CA ILE A 409 18.13 21.34 7.03
C ILE A 409 19.43 20.76 7.56
N VAL A 410 20.25 21.59 8.20
CA VAL A 410 21.60 21.23 8.63
C VAL A 410 21.81 21.54 10.10
N SER A 411 22.11 20.51 10.88
CA SER A 411 22.53 20.62 12.27
C SER A 411 24.05 20.59 12.37
N THR A 412 24.62 21.42 13.25
CA THR A 412 26.07 21.56 13.41
C THR A 412 26.49 21.41 14.87
N SER A 413 27.73 21.00 15.12
CA SER A 413 28.22 20.77 16.49
C SER A 413 28.33 22.03 17.37
N LYS A 414 28.16 23.23 16.80
CA LYS A 414 28.33 24.50 17.52
C LYS A 414 27.01 25.18 17.88
N GLN A 415 25.89 24.74 17.30
CA GLN A 415 24.60 25.42 17.42
C GLN A 415 23.49 24.40 17.64
N SER A 416 22.68 24.60 18.68
CA SER A 416 21.55 23.71 18.95
C SER A 416 20.44 23.87 17.92
N THR A 417 20.27 25.07 17.36
CA THR A 417 19.22 25.33 16.38
C THR A 417 19.69 24.97 14.97
N PRO A 418 18.96 24.14 14.21
CA PRO A 418 19.32 23.82 12.82
C PRO A 418 19.28 25.06 11.92
N ALA A 419 20.11 25.04 10.88
CA ALA A 419 20.08 26.02 9.79
C ALA A 419 19.28 25.47 8.60
N VAL A 420 18.51 26.34 7.96
CA VAL A 420 17.77 26.04 6.73
C VAL A 420 18.44 26.72 5.54
N VAL A 421 18.54 25.99 4.44
CA VAL A 421 19.09 26.43 3.16
C VAL A 421 18.06 26.11 2.09
N VAL A 422 17.45 27.15 1.53
CA VAL A 422 16.33 27.00 0.57
C VAL A 422 16.84 27.23 -0.85
N ASN A 423 16.40 26.41 -1.79
CA ASN A 423 16.55 26.63 -3.22
C ASN A 423 15.81 27.90 -3.67
N GLN A 424 16.34 28.54 -4.70
CA GLN A 424 15.81 29.77 -5.28
C GLN A 424 15.68 29.60 -6.79
N PRO A 425 14.63 30.18 -7.41
CA PRO A 425 14.52 30.16 -8.86
C PRO A 425 15.70 30.89 -9.51
N GLN A 426 16.24 30.36 -10.60
CA GLN A 426 17.24 31.00 -11.44
C GLN A 426 16.66 32.22 -12.15
N ALA A 427 15.52 32.03 -12.80
CA ALA A 427 14.74 33.11 -13.39
C ALA A 427 13.23 32.98 -13.07
N THR A 428 12.50 34.07 -13.29
CA THR A 428 11.05 34.10 -13.22
C THR A 428 10.48 34.75 -14.47
N PHE A 429 9.72 33.98 -15.24
CA PHE A 429 9.08 34.41 -16.48
C PHE A 429 7.59 34.65 -16.24
N VAL A 430 7.10 35.82 -16.67
CA VAL A 430 5.71 36.24 -16.42
C VAL A 430 4.89 36.14 -17.70
N VAL A 431 3.84 35.31 -17.68
CA VAL A 431 2.83 35.25 -18.73
C VAL A 431 1.84 36.41 -18.55
N VAL A 432 1.77 37.29 -19.54
CA VAL A 432 1.00 38.56 -19.48
C VAL A 432 -0.10 38.66 -20.53
N ASN A 433 -0.18 37.70 -21.45
CA ASN A 433 -1.22 37.66 -22.47
C ASN A 433 -1.65 36.22 -22.81
N THR A 434 -2.78 36.10 -23.51
CA THR A 434 -3.37 34.81 -23.92
C THR A 434 -3.00 34.40 -25.35
N ASN A 435 -2.00 35.04 -25.96
CA ASN A 435 -1.59 34.70 -27.32
C ASN A 435 -0.98 33.28 -27.34
N ALA A 436 -1.14 32.57 -28.45
CA ALA A 436 -0.56 31.24 -28.61
C ALA A 436 0.98 31.27 -28.68
N THR A 437 1.56 32.36 -29.22
CA THR A 437 2.99 32.53 -29.46
C THR A 437 3.43 33.98 -29.27
N GLY A 438 4.74 34.22 -29.25
CA GLY A 438 5.35 35.55 -29.17
C GLY A 438 5.54 36.09 -27.74
N PRO A 439 6.19 37.25 -27.58
CA PRO A 439 6.56 37.78 -26.26
C PRO A 439 5.40 37.87 -25.28
N GLY A 440 5.64 37.43 -24.04
CA GLY A 440 4.65 37.44 -22.95
C GLY A 440 3.58 36.34 -23.01
N SER A 441 3.66 35.42 -23.99
CA SER A 441 2.83 34.21 -24.06
C SER A 441 3.42 33.06 -23.22
N LEU A 442 2.59 32.06 -22.89
CA LEU A 442 3.05 30.85 -22.21
C LEU A 442 4.11 30.08 -23.01
N GLN A 443 3.94 29.95 -24.33
CA GLN A 443 4.92 29.28 -25.17
C GLN A 443 6.29 29.96 -25.06
N PHE A 444 6.33 31.30 -25.10
CA PHE A 444 7.58 32.05 -25.02
C PHE A 444 8.24 31.92 -23.65
N ALA A 445 7.46 31.94 -22.56
CA ALA A 445 7.97 31.70 -21.22
C ALA A 445 8.60 30.30 -21.04
N ILE A 446 8.02 29.26 -21.66
CA ILE A 446 8.61 27.91 -21.66
C ILE A 446 9.93 27.89 -22.43
N LEU A 447 10.01 28.56 -23.58
CA LEU A 447 11.26 28.63 -24.34
C LEU A 447 12.36 29.36 -23.57
N ASP A 448 12.04 30.52 -22.96
CA ASP A 448 13.02 31.29 -22.18
C ASP A 448 13.51 30.48 -20.95
N SER A 449 12.62 29.72 -20.30
CA SER A 449 12.99 28.85 -19.19
C SER A 449 13.88 27.69 -19.63
N ASN A 450 13.54 27.01 -20.72
CA ASN A 450 14.41 25.96 -21.27
C ASN A 450 15.80 26.47 -21.68
N GLU A 451 15.95 27.76 -22.01
CA GLU A 451 17.23 28.39 -22.35
C GLU A 451 17.99 28.93 -21.12
N THR A 452 17.43 28.80 -19.92
CA THR A 452 18.01 29.26 -18.65
C THR A 452 18.30 28.07 -17.75
N PRO A 453 19.55 27.57 -17.69
CA PRO A 453 19.84 26.36 -16.94
C PRO A 453 19.56 26.49 -15.44
N GLY A 454 18.95 25.45 -14.86
CA GLY A 454 18.63 25.35 -13.44
C GLY A 454 17.24 25.88 -13.11
N ALA A 455 16.69 25.41 -11.98
CA ALA A 455 15.27 25.52 -11.70
C ALA A 455 14.69 26.95 -11.81
N ASP A 456 13.64 27.09 -12.61
CA ASP A 456 12.98 28.34 -12.93
C ASP A 456 11.52 28.44 -12.43
N ASN A 457 10.95 29.64 -12.51
CA ASN A 457 9.53 29.88 -12.29
C ASN A 457 8.83 30.45 -13.53
N ILE A 458 7.63 29.95 -13.84
CA ILE A 458 6.67 30.56 -14.76
C ILE A 458 5.42 30.95 -13.96
N VAL A 459 5.11 32.25 -13.94
CA VAL A 459 3.98 32.84 -13.20
C VAL A 459 3.04 33.61 -14.13
N PHE A 460 1.80 33.86 -13.69
CA PHE A 460 0.74 34.46 -14.50
C PHE A 460 0.30 35.81 -13.94
N ASN A 461 0.21 36.81 -14.81
CA ASN A 461 -0.32 38.14 -14.49
C ASN A 461 -1.02 38.74 -15.72
N ILE A 462 -2.04 38.02 -16.24
CA ILE A 462 -2.83 38.45 -17.39
C ILE A 462 -3.80 39.56 -16.93
N PRO A 463 -3.74 40.79 -17.47
CA PRO A 463 -4.46 41.94 -16.92
C PRO A 463 -6.00 41.86 -17.01
N THR A 464 -6.52 41.22 -18.06
CA THR A 464 -7.96 41.20 -18.38
C THR A 464 -8.43 39.83 -18.83
N GLY A 465 -9.56 39.36 -18.31
CA GLY A 465 -10.19 38.11 -18.75
C GLY A 465 -10.90 38.20 -20.11
N PRO A 466 -11.25 37.05 -20.74
CA PRO A 466 -11.11 35.69 -20.21
C PRO A 466 -9.67 35.17 -20.26
N PHE A 467 -9.22 34.45 -19.20
CA PHE A 467 -7.85 33.93 -19.08
C PHE A 467 -7.66 32.58 -19.80
N VAL A 468 -8.11 32.52 -21.06
CA VAL A 468 -8.07 31.30 -21.88
C VAL A 468 -6.97 31.40 -22.93
N ILE A 469 -5.98 30.51 -22.85
CA ILE A 469 -4.89 30.40 -23.82
C ILE A 469 -5.26 29.31 -24.82
N ASN A 470 -5.55 29.71 -26.05
CA ASN A 470 -5.88 28.77 -27.13
C ASN A 470 -4.60 28.21 -27.76
N ILE A 471 -4.39 26.92 -27.58
CA ILE A 471 -3.23 26.20 -28.10
C ILE A 471 -3.54 25.73 -29.52
N THR A 472 -2.77 26.24 -30.50
CA THR A 472 -2.95 25.95 -31.93
C THR A 472 -1.91 24.99 -32.49
N ALA A 473 -0.87 24.68 -31.71
CA ALA A 473 0.18 23.71 -32.01
C ALA A 473 0.77 23.20 -30.69
N ALA A 474 1.52 22.11 -30.71
CA ALA A 474 2.15 21.58 -29.49
C ALA A 474 3.00 22.65 -28.78
N LEU A 475 2.84 22.74 -27.45
CA LEU A 475 3.73 23.55 -26.63
C LEU A 475 5.15 22.93 -26.66
N PRO A 476 6.21 23.74 -26.48
CA PRO A 476 7.57 23.22 -26.36
C PRO A 476 7.65 22.21 -25.22
N THR A 477 8.44 21.16 -25.42
CA THR A 477 8.81 20.23 -24.35
C THR A 477 9.58 20.99 -23.27
N ILE A 478 9.27 20.75 -22.00
CA ILE A 478 9.98 21.31 -20.86
C ILE A 478 11.24 20.46 -20.65
N THR A 479 12.40 21.06 -20.87
CA THR A 479 13.72 20.41 -20.87
C THR A 479 14.64 20.90 -19.76
N ASP A 480 14.26 21.94 -19.03
CA ASP A 480 14.89 22.36 -17.78
C ASP A 480 13.86 22.39 -16.63
N PRO A 481 14.23 22.12 -15.37
CA PRO A 481 13.28 22.11 -14.26
C PRO A 481 12.55 23.43 -14.09
N VAL A 482 11.23 23.37 -13.94
CA VAL A 482 10.42 24.59 -13.85
C VAL A 482 9.20 24.41 -12.96
N THR A 483 8.89 25.45 -12.18
CA THR A 483 7.62 25.59 -11.46
C THR A 483 6.67 26.47 -12.26
N ILE A 484 5.62 25.87 -12.81
CA ILE A 484 4.55 26.56 -13.55
C ILE A 484 3.36 26.74 -12.61
N ASP A 485 3.14 27.98 -12.14
CA ASP A 485 2.17 28.27 -11.09
C ASP A 485 1.03 29.19 -11.55
N GLY A 486 -0.09 28.56 -11.96
CA GLY A 486 -1.34 29.25 -12.31
C GLY A 486 -2.04 29.94 -11.15
N THR A 487 -1.72 29.61 -9.89
CA THR A 487 -2.32 30.23 -8.70
C THR A 487 -1.89 31.68 -8.51
N THR A 488 -0.81 32.09 -9.18
CA THR A 488 -0.28 33.46 -9.16
C THR A 488 -1.16 34.46 -9.94
N GLN A 489 -2.04 33.98 -10.83
CA GLN A 489 -2.94 34.83 -11.59
C GLN A 489 -3.87 35.62 -10.65
N PRO A 490 -3.88 36.97 -10.72
CA PRO A 490 -4.81 37.78 -9.96
C PRO A 490 -6.27 37.34 -10.15
N GLY A 491 -6.97 37.14 -9.03
CA GLY A 491 -8.35 36.63 -8.99
C GLY A 491 -8.49 35.14 -8.66
N PHE A 492 -7.37 34.40 -8.54
CA PHE A 492 -7.40 33.01 -8.09
C PHE A 492 -7.98 32.89 -6.67
N SER A 493 -8.93 31.97 -6.49
CA SER A 493 -9.66 31.75 -5.23
C SER A 493 -9.93 30.27 -4.99
N GLY A 494 -8.90 29.44 -5.16
CA GLY A 494 -8.96 27.98 -4.90
C GLY A 494 -9.44 27.14 -6.07
N THR A 495 -9.86 27.74 -7.18
CA THR A 495 -10.17 27.03 -8.44
C THR A 495 -9.31 27.62 -9.57
N PRO A 496 -8.72 26.78 -10.45
CA PRO A 496 -7.94 27.26 -11.59
C PRO A 496 -8.74 28.21 -12.50
N ILE A 497 -8.23 29.42 -12.68
CA ILE A 497 -8.84 30.44 -13.55
C ILE A 497 -8.12 30.61 -14.90
N VAL A 498 -6.83 30.24 -14.97
CA VAL A 498 -6.07 30.17 -16.22
C VAL A 498 -6.41 28.84 -16.91
N GLN A 499 -6.88 28.92 -18.15
CA GLN A 499 -7.36 27.76 -18.90
C GLN A 499 -6.54 27.56 -20.18
N LEU A 500 -5.93 26.38 -20.32
CA LEU A 500 -5.33 25.91 -21.57
C LEU A 500 -6.36 25.14 -22.37
N ASN A 501 -6.64 25.64 -23.57
CA ASN A 501 -7.57 25.02 -24.50
C ASN A 501 -6.82 24.43 -25.71
N GLY A 502 -6.71 23.11 -25.73
CA GLY A 502 -6.07 22.32 -26.80
C GLY A 502 -6.94 22.07 -28.02
N SER A 503 -8.21 22.50 -28.05
CA SER A 503 -9.18 22.07 -29.09
C SER A 503 -8.79 22.44 -30.53
N LEU A 504 -7.80 23.32 -30.69
CA LEU A 504 -7.27 23.77 -31.98
C LEU A 504 -5.87 23.22 -32.30
N ALA A 505 -5.28 22.40 -31.42
CA ALA A 505 -3.93 21.85 -31.61
C ALA A 505 -3.88 20.67 -32.59
N GLY A 506 -5.02 20.09 -32.94
CA GLY A 506 -5.11 18.84 -33.70
C GLY A 506 -4.93 17.59 -32.81
N LYS A 507 -4.81 16.42 -33.43
CA LYS A 507 -4.65 15.13 -32.72
C LYS A 507 -3.18 14.83 -32.48
N GLY A 508 -2.82 14.37 -31.28
CA GLY A 508 -1.46 13.95 -30.92
C GLY A 508 -0.71 14.89 -29.97
N PRO A 509 -0.90 16.22 -29.99
CA PRO A 509 -0.30 17.08 -28.97
C PRO A 509 -0.79 16.77 -27.55
N ASN A 510 0.11 16.91 -26.57
CA ASN A 510 -0.22 16.98 -25.15
C ASN A 510 -0.30 18.46 -24.72
N GLY A 511 -0.90 18.74 -23.56
CA GLY A 511 -0.85 20.07 -22.95
C GLY A 511 0.57 20.44 -22.57
N PHE A 512 1.15 19.70 -21.62
CA PHE A 512 2.57 19.79 -21.28
C PHE A 512 3.30 18.47 -21.53
N VAL A 513 4.59 18.56 -21.85
CA VAL A 513 5.51 17.42 -21.88
C VAL A 513 6.70 17.75 -20.99
N LEU A 514 6.82 17.07 -19.85
CA LEU A 514 7.93 17.24 -18.90
C LEU A 514 9.01 16.21 -19.22
N SER A 515 10.12 16.66 -19.79
CA SER A 515 11.32 15.84 -19.98
C SER A 515 12.42 16.17 -18.97
N ALA A 516 12.37 17.34 -18.33
CA ALA A 516 13.15 17.64 -17.14
C ALA A 516 12.51 17.05 -15.89
N GLY A 517 13.33 16.53 -14.96
CA GLY A 517 12.85 16.16 -13.63
C GLY A 517 12.55 17.39 -12.75
N ASN A 518 12.10 17.17 -11.52
CA ASN A 518 11.94 18.22 -10.51
C ASN A 518 11.08 19.42 -10.98
N SER A 519 10.08 19.19 -11.84
CA SER A 519 9.17 20.25 -12.31
C SER A 519 7.82 20.21 -11.58
N VAL A 520 7.18 21.37 -11.46
CA VAL A 520 5.84 21.52 -10.85
C VAL A 520 4.88 22.09 -11.89
N VAL A 521 3.70 21.47 -12.04
CA VAL A 521 2.57 22.05 -12.77
C VAL A 521 1.41 22.19 -11.80
N ARG A 522 0.99 23.44 -11.51
CA ARG A 522 -0.09 23.69 -10.54
C ARG A 522 -1.04 24.81 -10.89
N GLY A 523 -2.27 24.71 -10.41
CA GLY A 523 -3.27 25.78 -10.48
C GLY A 523 -3.79 26.09 -11.88
N LEU A 524 -3.68 25.14 -12.83
CA LEU A 524 -4.11 25.33 -14.23
C LEU A 524 -5.35 24.51 -14.56
N GLY A 525 -6.22 25.08 -15.39
CA GLY A 525 -7.24 24.32 -16.10
C GLY A 525 -6.69 23.86 -17.45
N ILE A 526 -6.76 22.57 -17.76
CA ILE A 526 -6.20 21.99 -19.00
C ILE A 526 -7.29 21.14 -19.67
N SER A 527 -7.61 21.42 -20.93
CA SER A 527 -8.70 20.74 -21.65
C SER A 527 -8.46 20.68 -23.16
N GLY A 528 -9.15 19.77 -23.87
CA GLY A 528 -9.24 19.77 -25.33
C GLY A 528 -8.07 19.15 -26.11
N PHE A 529 -7.24 18.29 -25.51
CA PHE A 529 -6.12 17.63 -26.21
C PHE A 529 -6.51 16.23 -26.70
N ASP A 530 -6.57 16.05 -28.02
CA ASP A 530 -7.07 14.82 -28.65
C ASP A 530 -5.98 13.76 -28.88
N PHE A 531 -6.33 12.49 -28.64
CA PHE A 531 -5.49 11.34 -28.93
C PHE A 531 -5.38 11.04 -30.43
N ASN A 532 -4.19 10.63 -30.87
CA ASN A 532 -3.94 10.19 -32.23
C ASN A 532 -3.72 8.67 -32.30
N PRO A 533 -4.72 7.88 -32.76
CA PRO A 533 -4.57 6.42 -32.84
C PRO A 533 -3.47 5.97 -33.82
N ASN A 534 -3.07 6.83 -34.77
CA ASN A 534 -2.00 6.50 -35.72
C ASN A 534 -0.58 6.67 -35.12
N GLN A 535 -0.46 7.29 -33.94
CA GLN A 535 0.80 7.47 -33.21
C GLN A 535 0.87 6.60 -31.95
N PHE A 536 -0.08 5.68 -31.76
CA PHE A 536 -0.13 4.83 -30.59
C PHE A 536 1.03 3.81 -30.57
N ASP A 537 1.91 3.96 -29.59
CA ASP A 537 2.89 2.94 -29.23
C ASP A 537 2.28 1.99 -28.19
N PRO A 538 2.10 0.69 -28.51
CA PRO A 538 1.51 -0.28 -27.60
C PRO A 538 2.39 -0.62 -26.39
N VAL A 539 3.69 -0.31 -26.42
CA VAL A 539 4.62 -0.56 -25.32
C VAL A 539 4.51 0.53 -24.27
N THR A 540 4.66 1.79 -24.69
CA THR A 540 4.59 2.96 -23.79
C THR A 540 3.16 3.43 -23.51
N GLN A 541 2.18 2.91 -24.27
CA GLN A 541 0.80 3.41 -24.30
C GLN A 541 0.70 4.91 -24.62
N ASP A 542 1.67 5.46 -25.35
CA ASP A 542 1.71 6.86 -25.77
C ASP A 542 1.15 7.01 -27.19
N GLY A 543 0.14 7.87 -27.36
CA GLY A 543 -0.35 8.33 -28.66
C GLY A 543 -0.78 9.80 -28.63
N GLY A 544 -0.23 10.57 -27.68
CA GLY A 544 -0.62 11.96 -27.45
C GLY A 544 -1.91 12.15 -26.65
N GLY A 545 -2.44 13.38 -26.63
CA GLY A 545 -3.74 13.69 -26.02
C GLY A 545 -3.80 13.64 -24.48
N ALA A 546 -2.66 13.78 -23.80
CA ALA A 546 -2.61 13.96 -22.35
C ALA A 546 -2.68 15.45 -21.98
N GLY A 547 -3.29 15.78 -20.84
CA GLY A 547 -3.17 17.11 -20.24
C GLY A 547 -1.73 17.41 -19.85
N VAL A 548 -1.12 16.48 -19.09
CA VAL A 548 0.31 16.51 -18.74
C VAL A 548 0.94 15.15 -19.04
N SER A 549 1.97 15.15 -19.89
CA SER A 549 2.82 13.98 -20.13
C SER A 549 4.11 14.13 -19.35
N VAL A 550 4.38 13.23 -18.41
CA VAL A 550 5.59 13.19 -17.58
C VAL A 550 6.55 12.16 -18.16
N ARG A 551 7.81 12.51 -18.39
CA ARG A 551 8.83 11.64 -19.00
C ARG A 551 10.15 11.64 -18.22
N SER A 552 10.06 12.03 -16.96
CA SER A 552 11.18 12.30 -16.07
C SER A 552 10.76 12.03 -14.63
N ASN A 553 11.73 12.12 -13.71
CA ASN A 553 11.53 11.76 -12.30
C ASN A 553 11.17 12.98 -11.44
N ASN A 554 10.61 12.73 -10.25
CA ASN A 554 10.43 13.71 -9.17
C ASN A 554 9.58 14.94 -9.54
N ASN A 555 8.61 14.81 -10.46
CA ASN A 555 7.70 15.91 -10.80
C ASN A 555 6.45 15.91 -9.92
N LEU A 556 5.86 17.10 -9.78
CA LEU A 556 4.64 17.33 -9.02
C LEU A 556 3.54 17.94 -9.89
N ILE A 557 2.39 17.29 -9.94
CA ILE A 557 1.22 17.72 -10.70
C ILE A 557 0.06 17.85 -9.72
N GLU A 558 -0.30 19.07 -9.34
CA GLU A 558 -1.20 19.31 -8.19
C GLU A 558 -2.11 20.54 -8.37
N GLY A 559 -3.27 20.56 -7.73
CA GLY A 559 -4.18 21.71 -7.76
C GLY A 559 -4.73 22.07 -9.15
N ASN A 560 -4.65 21.15 -10.12
CA ASN A 560 -5.09 21.38 -11.50
C ASN A 560 -6.52 20.90 -11.74
N SER A 561 -7.17 21.47 -12.77
CA SER A 561 -8.45 21.01 -13.29
C SER A 561 -8.25 20.46 -14.71
N LEU A 562 -8.33 19.14 -14.88
CA LEU A 562 -7.97 18.45 -16.12
C LEU A 562 -9.21 17.79 -16.76
N GLY A 563 -9.57 18.14 -18.01
CA GLY A 563 -10.49 17.33 -18.84
C GLY A 563 -11.96 17.79 -19.05
N ASN A 564 -12.35 19.01 -18.64
CA ASN A 564 -13.77 19.43 -18.58
C ASN A 564 -14.59 19.51 -19.91
N VAL A 565 -14.03 19.29 -21.12
CA VAL A 565 -14.76 19.39 -22.41
C VAL A 565 -14.10 18.56 -23.55
N PRO A 566 -14.87 18.19 -24.60
CA PRO A 566 -15.49 16.87 -24.77
C PRO A 566 -14.53 15.71 -25.07
N PHE A 567 -13.24 15.93 -25.37
CA PHE A 567 -12.31 14.86 -25.70
C PHE A 567 -10.91 15.19 -25.16
N MET A 568 -10.52 14.46 -24.12
CA MET A 568 -9.12 14.30 -23.72
C MET A 568 -8.92 12.83 -23.31
N TYR A 569 -7.81 12.24 -23.76
CA TYR A 569 -7.57 10.81 -23.59
C TYR A 569 -6.96 10.47 -22.24
N ALA A 570 -6.02 11.28 -21.75
CA ALA A 570 -5.43 11.12 -20.42
C ALA A 570 -5.34 12.46 -19.67
N GLY A 571 -5.57 12.47 -18.36
CA GLY A 571 -5.25 13.64 -17.53
C GLY A 571 -3.75 13.79 -17.37
N VAL A 572 -3.16 12.85 -16.64
CA VAL A 572 -1.72 12.70 -16.48
C VAL A 572 -1.28 11.36 -17.07
N ARG A 573 -0.22 11.38 -17.87
CA ARG A 573 0.43 10.16 -18.38
C ARG A 573 1.91 10.20 -18.05
N ALA A 574 2.41 9.23 -17.28
CA ALA A 574 3.82 9.15 -16.88
C ALA A 574 4.56 8.08 -17.70
N VAL A 575 5.21 8.47 -18.79
CA VAL A 575 5.91 7.54 -19.70
C VAL A 575 7.36 7.36 -19.25
N GLY A 576 7.80 6.12 -19.05
CA GLY A 576 9.11 5.79 -18.47
C GLY A 576 10.33 6.44 -19.16
N PRO A 577 11.39 6.82 -18.39
CA PRO A 577 11.55 6.67 -16.93
C PRO A 577 10.83 7.81 -16.20
N ALA A 578 9.73 7.49 -15.50
CA ALA A 578 8.92 8.46 -14.80
C ALA A 578 8.73 7.96 -13.36
N VAL A 579 9.80 8.06 -12.58
CA VAL A 579 9.93 7.52 -11.23
C VAL A 579 9.71 8.62 -10.19
N ASN A 580 9.14 8.28 -9.02
CA ASN A 580 8.97 9.22 -7.89
C ASN A 580 8.11 10.46 -8.18
N ASN A 581 7.22 10.42 -9.18
CA ASN A 581 6.33 11.54 -9.45
C ASN A 581 5.10 11.50 -8.54
N THR A 582 4.59 12.69 -8.19
CA THR A 582 3.36 12.84 -7.41
C THR A 582 2.27 13.52 -8.23
N VAL A 583 1.10 12.87 -8.29
CA VAL A 583 -0.12 13.43 -8.88
C VAL A 583 -1.14 13.68 -7.77
N GLY A 584 -1.35 14.95 -7.47
CA GLY A 584 -2.19 15.47 -6.39
C GLY A 584 -1.36 15.75 -5.14
N GLY A 585 -1.98 15.70 -3.96
CA GLY A 585 -1.31 15.94 -2.69
C GLY A 585 -2.23 15.68 -1.50
N THR A 586 -1.79 16.09 -0.30
CA THR A 586 -2.49 15.85 0.97
C THR A 586 -3.27 17.06 1.47
N THR A 587 -3.12 18.22 0.83
CA THR A 587 -3.89 19.43 1.15
C THR A 587 -5.00 19.66 0.14
N SER A 588 -6.04 20.42 0.53
CA SER A 588 -7.11 20.83 -0.39
C SER A 588 -6.59 21.62 -1.60
N ALA A 589 -5.52 22.40 -1.42
CA ALA A 589 -4.88 23.18 -2.48
C ALA A 589 -4.11 22.31 -3.50
N ALA A 590 -3.67 21.12 -3.09
CA ALA A 590 -2.94 20.19 -3.94
C ALA A 590 -3.84 19.22 -4.72
N SER A 591 -5.12 19.10 -4.36
CA SER A 591 -6.06 18.20 -5.03
C SER A 591 -6.27 18.55 -6.50
N ASN A 592 -5.99 17.61 -7.40
CA ASN A 592 -6.44 17.75 -8.79
C ASN A 592 -7.89 17.32 -8.96
N VAL A 593 -8.60 17.99 -9.86
CA VAL A 593 -9.93 17.60 -10.33
C VAL A 593 -9.81 17.08 -11.76
N MET A 594 -10.38 15.90 -12.02
CA MET A 594 -10.10 15.12 -13.23
C MET A 594 -11.39 14.52 -13.84
N ALA A 595 -11.59 14.71 -15.14
CA ALA A 595 -12.76 14.23 -15.88
C ALA A 595 -12.41 13.79 -17.32
N PHE A 596 -12.48 12.49 -17.67
CA PHE A 596 -11.94 12.01 -18.96
C PHE A 596 -12.70 10.91 -19.67
N VAL A 597 -12.35 10.72 -20.95
CA VAL A 597 -12.90 9.70 -21.84
C VAL A 597 -12.06 8.40 -21.84
N GLY A 598 -10.76 8.46 -21.51
CA GLY A 598 -9.82 7.32 -21.52
C GLY A 598 -9.23 6.97 -20.14
N PHE A 599 -8.27 7.75 -19.64
CA PHE A 599 -7.62 7.54 -18.34
C PHE A 599 -7.56 8.85 -17.56
N SER A 600 -7.67 8.82 -16.23
CA SER A 600 -7.34 10.02 -15.45
C SER A 600 -5.84 10.09 -15.19
N VAL A 601 -5.28 8.97 -14.73
CA VAL A 601 -3.83 8.79 -14.59
C VAL A 601 -3.43 7.45 -15.21
N LEU A 602 -2.39 7.48 -16.05
CA LEU A 602 -1.83 6.30 -16.69
C LEU A 602 -0.33 6.18 -16.40
N LEU A 603 0.06 5.06 -15.79
CA LEU A 603 1.44 4.68 -15.45
C LEU A 603 1.84 3.41 -16.25
N PRO A 604 2.45 3.56 -17.43
CA PRO A 604 3.06 2.46 -18.20
C PRO A 604 4.36 1.91 -17.60
N GLN A 605 4.95 0.94 -18.30
CA GLN A 605 6.23 0.33 -17.95
C GLN A 605 7.32 1.39 -17.68
N GLY A 606 8.02 1.28 -16.55
CA GLY A 606 9.07 2.20 -16.12
C GLY A 606 8.58 3.42 -15.34
N ALA A 607 7.28 3.49 -15.04
CA ALA A 607 6.71 4.48 -14.12
C ALA A 607 6.61 3.89 -12.70
N ASP A 608 7.75 3.72 -12.05
CA ASP A 608 7.86 3.07 -10.75
C ASP A 608 7.81 4.08 -9.59
N ASN A 609 7.38 3.65 -8.41
CA ASN A 609 7.34 4.47 -7.18
C ASN A 609 6.63 5.83 -7.30
N ASN A 610 5.61 5.95 -8.15
CA ASN A 610 4.78 7.14 -8.23
C ASN A 610 3.66 7.12 -7.19
N ARG A 611 3.23 8.32 -6.79
CA ARG A 611 2.12 8.52 -5.85
C ARG A 611 0.98 9.27 -6.49
N VAL A 612 -0.23 8.70 -6.40
CA VAL A 612 -1.47 9.33 -6.87
C VAL A 612 -2.37 9.50 -5.66
N GLN A 613 -2.53 10.73 -5.16
CA GLN A 613 -3.20 10.98 -3.89
C GLN A 613 -4.03 12.26 -3.88
N GLY A 614 -5.08 12.30 -3.07
CA GLY A 614 -5.93 13.47 -2.83
C GLY A 614 -6.65 13.98 -4.08
N ASN A 615 -6.81 13.16 -5.10
CA ASN A 615 -7.45 13.57 -6.35
C ASN A 615 -8.96 13.32 -6.32
N LEU A 616 -9.70 14.25 -6.91
CA LEU A 616 -11.11 14.07 -7.21
C LEU A 616 -11.28 13.70 -8.69
N ILE A 617 -11.59 12.44 -8.94
CA ILE A 617 -11.82 11.91 -10.29
C ILE A 617 -13.34 11.72 -10.46
N ALA A 618 -13.95 12.67 -11.16
CA ALA A 618 -15.40 12.74 -11.38
C ALA A 618 -15.73 13.07 -12.84
N GLY A 619 -16.30 12.07 -13.55
CA GLY A 619 -17.25 12.18 -14.65
C GLY A 619 -16.97 13.11 -15.84
N ASN A 620 -16.98 12.54 -17.06
CA ASN A 620 -17.71 13.17 -18.17
C ASN A 620 -18.69 12.16 -18.77
N VAL A 621 -19.89 12.63 -19.11
CA VAL A 621 -21.14 11.89 -19.40
C VAL A 621 -21.07 11.06 -20.70
N LEU A 622 -19.91 10.99 -21.38
CA LEU A 622 -19.80 10.50 -22.77
C LEU A 622 -18.70 9.45 -23.03
N GLY A 623 -17.91 9.01 -22.05
CA GLY A 623 -16.64 8.27 -22.30
C GLY A 623 -16.40 6.94 -21.55
N VAL A 624 -15.51 6.11 -22.11
CA VAL A 624 -15.10 4.77 -21.64
C VAL A 624 -13.81 4.89 -20.80
N GLY A 625 -13.91 5.48 -19.61
CA GLY A 625 -12.72 5.84 -18.83
C GLY A 625 -12.33 4.85 -17.72
N ILE A 626 -11.04 4.74 -17.40
CA ILE A 626 -10.49 4.20 -16.13
C ILE A 626 -10.01 5.38 -15.28
N GLY A 627 -10.22 5.32 -13.96
CA GLY A 627 -9.68 6.34 -13.04
C GLY A 627 -8.16 6.36 -13.08
N PHE A 628 -7.54 5.30 -12.56
CA PHE A 628 -6.09 5.10 -12.55
C PHE A 628 -5.72 3.75 -13.16
N GLN A 629 -4.69 3.73 -14.00
CA GLN A 629 -4.15 2.50 -14.56
C GLN A 629 -2.63 2.40 -14.39
N VAL A 630 -2.17 1.30 -13.80
CA VAL A 630 -0.81 0.76 -14.02
C VAL A 630 -0.86 -0.24 -15.17
N SER A 631 0.01 -0.07 -16.16
CA SER A 631 0.01 -0.89 -17.38
C SER A 631 1.38 -1.50 -17.71
N GLY A 632 1.37 -2.75 -18.17
CA GLY A 632 2.58 -3.49 -18.56
C GLY A 632 3.29 -4.19 -17.39
N ALA A 633 4.33 -4.96 -17.69
CA ALA A 633 5.18 -5.65 -16.70
C ALA A 633 6.16 -4.70 -15.96
N GLY A 634 5.83 -3.41 -15.89
CA GLY A 634 6.54 -2.38 -15.14
C GLY A 634 5.54 -1.38 -14.59
N GLY A 635 6.00 -0.40 -13.81
CA GLY A 635 5.13 0.35 -12.93
C GLY A 635 4.95 -0.38 -11.60
N THR A 636 6.07 -0.68 -10.94
CA THR A 636 6.10 -1.32 -9.63
C THR A 636 6.12 -0.30 -8.51
N SER A 637 5.71 -0.71 -7.32
CA SER A 637 5.82 0.12 -6.11
C SER A 637 5.01 1.43 -6.16
N ASN A 638 4.01 1.54 -7.04
CA ASN A 638 3.17 2.74 -7.08
C ASN A 638 2.14 2.72 -5.94
N THR A 639 1.82 3.90 -5.42
CA THR A 639 0.81 4.08 -4.36
C THR A 639 -0.37 4.89 -4.87
N VAL A 640 -1.57 4.34 -4.75
CA VAL A 640 -2.84 5.02 -5.02
C VAL A 640 -3.54 5.29 -3.70
N GLY A 641 -3.62 6.57 -3.34
CA GLY A 641 -4.19 7.07 -2.10
C GLY A 641 -3.12 7.23 -1.00
N GLY A 642 -3.53 7.08 0.25
CA GLY A 642 -2.66 7.21 1.42
C GLY A 642 -3.44 7.11 2.73
N THR A 643 -2.71 7.07 3.84
CA THR A 643 -3.25 6.90 5.21
C THR A 643 -3.68 8.21 5.86
N VAL A 644 -3.24 9.38 5.38
CA VAL A 644 -3.77 10.66 5.85
C VAL A 644 -5.07 11.02 5.12
N ALA A 645 -6.02 11.66 5.80
CA ALA A 645 -7.36 11.94 5.25
C ALA A 645 -7.32 12.72 3.92
N GLY A 646 -6.38 13.65 3.77
CA GLY A 646 -6.19 14.44 2.56
C GLY A 646 -5.57 13.67 1.37
N ALA A 647 -4.92 12.52 1.61
CA ALA A 647 -4.38 11.67 0.55
C ALA A 647 -5.44 10.82 -0.17
N ARG A 648 -6.69 10.80 0.32
CA ARG A 648 -7.78 10.00 -0.24
C ARG A 648 -8.13 10.43 -1.65
N ASN A 649 -8.02 9.51 -2.61
CA ASN A 649 -8.65 9.72 -3.91
C ASN A 649 -10.14 9.35 -3.84
N VAL A 650 -10.97 10.13 -4.55
CA VAL A 650 -12.39 9.83 -4.77
C VAL A 650 -12.59 9.59 -6.26
N ILE A 651 -12.90 8.35 -6.64
CA ILE A 651 -13.01 7.89 -8.03
C ILE A 651 -14.42 7.40 -8.29
N SER A 652 -15.18 8.18 -9.05
CA SER A 652 -16.65 8.13 -8.96
C SER A 652 -17.38 7.83 -10.27
N ASN A 653 -16.71 7.75 -11.43
CA ASN A 653 -17.36 7.44 -12.73
C ASN A 653 -16.39 6.78 -13.72
N TYR A 654 -16.61 5.50 -14.05
CA TYR A 654 -15.90 4.72 -15.09
C TYR A 654 -16.92 3.76 -15.71
N ARG A 655 -16.91 3.50 -17.02
CA ARG A 655 -18.02 2.77 -17.69
C ARG A 655 -18.06 1.28 -17.30
N THR A 656 -19.25 0.68 -17.21
CA THR A 656 -19.44 -0.79 -17.23
C THR A 656 -18.78 -1.44 -18.47
N GLY A 657 -18.13 -2.58 -18.29
CA GLY A 657 -17.33 -3.33 -19.26
C GLY A 657 -15.88 -3.47 -18.79
N ASP A 658 -14.92 -3.31 -19.70
CA ASP A 658 -13.48 -3.25 -19.35
C ASP A 658 -13.09 -1.89 -18.70
N GLY A 659 -13.93 -1.30 -17.84
CA GLY A 659 -13.62 -0.08 -17.07
C GLY A 659 -13.34 -0.39 -15.60
N ALA A 660 -12.45 0.37 -14.95
CA ALA A 660 -12.19 0.23 -13.50
C ALA A 660 -11.89 1.58 -12.84
N GLY A 661 -12.15 1.71 -11.54
CA GLY A 661 -11.66 2.84 -10.74
C GLY A 661 -10.14 2.82 -10.68
N VAL A 662 -9.59 1.66 -10.31
CA VAL A 662 -8.15 1.37 -10.28
C VAL A 662 -7.88 0.08 -11.04
N ARG A 663 -7.04 0.11 -12.08
CA ARG A 663 -6.56 -1.07 -12.80
C ARG A 663 -5.07 -1.27 -12.57
N ILE A 664 -4.67 -2.46 -12.14
CA ILE A 664 -3.26 -2.81 -11.89
C ILE A 664 -2.85 -3.95 -12.83
N SER A 665 -1.71 -3.77 -13.48
CA SER A 665 -1.10 -4.76 -14.38
C SER A 665 0.38 -5.06 -14.08
N GLY A 666 0.92 -4.51 -12.98
CA GLY A 666 2.29 -4.68 -12.52
C GLY A 666 2.36 -5.18 -11.06
N ASP A 667 3.57 -5.44 -10.57
CA ASP A 667 3.81 -6.04 -9.26
C ASP A 667 4.02 -4.99 -8.14
N GLY A 668 3.71 -5.35 -6.90
CA GLY A 668 4.12 -4.59 -5.72
C GLY A 668 3.44 -3.22 -5.53
N ASN A 669 2.27 -2.99 -6.11
CA ASN A 669 1.54 -1.71 -5.98
C ASN A 669 0.59 -1.72 -4.76
N LEU A 670 0.38 -0.54 -4.18
CA LEU A 670 -0.46 -0.32 -3.01
C LEU A 670 -1.66 0.57 -3.35
N VAL A 671 -2.87 0.10 -3.06
CA VAL A 671 -4.12 0.86 -3.19
C VAL A 671 -4.72 1.00 -1.81
N GLN A 672 -4.69 2.20 -1.22
CA GLN A 672 -5.10 2.41 0.17
C GLN A 672 -5.84 3.74 0.38
N GLY A 673 -6.79 3.76 1.32
CA GLY A 673 -7.48 4.98 1.74
C GLY A 673 -8.38 5.63 0.68
N ASN A 674 -8.75 4.92 -0.40
CA ASN A 674 -9.52 5.47 -1.53
C ASN A 674 -11.02 5.21 -1.41
N TYR A 675 -11.84 6.10 -2.00
CA TYR A 675 -13.27 5.90 -2.21
C TYR A 675 -13.55 5.65 -3.70
N LEU A 676 -14.03 4.44 -4.02
CA LEU A 676 -14.23 3.94 -5.39
C LEU A 676 -15.72 3.61 -5.60
N GLY A 677 -16.36 4.33 -6.52
CA GLY A 677 -17.77 4.18 -6.91
C GLY A 677 -18.78 5.02 -6.10
N THR A 678 -18.30 5.78 -5.11
CA THR A 678 -19.14 6.55 -4.18
C THR A 678 -18.91 8.07 -4.35
N ASN A 679 -19.75 8.87 -3.69
CA ASN A 679 -19.49 10.28 -3.48
C ASN A 679 -18.34 10.52 -2.47
N GLN A 680 -17.92 11.78 -2.32
CA GLN A 680 -16.79 12.14 -1.44
C GLN A 680 -17.02 11.80 0.04
N SER A 681 -18.27 11.76 0.51
CA SER A 681 -18.65 11.33 1.87
C SER A 681 -18.72 9.80 2.03
N GLY A 682 -18.78 9.05 0.92
CA GLY A 682 -18.89 7.59 0.95
C GLY A 682 -20.23 7.06 1.46
N ASP A 683 -21.28 7.89 1.46
CA ASP A 683 -22.61 7.55 1.98
C ASP A 683 -23.67 7.32 0.88
N ALA A 684 -23.34 7.67 -0.37
CA ALA A 684 -24.20 7.45 -1.53
C ALA A 684 -23.39 7.15 -2.80
N ALA A 685 -24.08 6.59 -3.79
CA ALA A 685 -23.54 6.41 -5.14
C ALA A 685 -23.36 7.78 -5.80
N SER A 686 -22.32 7.93 -6.61
CA SER A 686 -21.93 9.19 -7.22
C SER A 686 -22.75 9.63 -8.44
N ASN A 687 -23.42 8.71 -9.17
CA ASN A 687 -24.18 9.02 -10.40
C ASN A 687 -25.02 7.81 -10.90
N PRO A 688 -26.02 7.95 -11.80
CA PRO A 688 -26.88 6.86 -12.27
C PRO A 688 -26.27 6.00 -13.40
N ILE A 689 -25.07 6.30 -13.89
CA ILE A 689 -24.32 5.38 -14.75
C ILE A 689 -23.52 4.48 -13.82
N SER A 690 -23.83 3.18 -13.80
CA SER A 690 -23.15 2.23 -12.92
C SER A 690 -21.66 2.17 -13.29
N PRO A 691 -20.73 2.35 -12.33
CA PRO A 691 -19.31 2.27 -12.60
C PRO A 691 -18.90 0.88 -13.15
N GLY A 692 -17.73 0.71 -13.76
CA GLY A 692 -17.13 -0.63 -13.98
C GLY A 692 -16.69 -1.32 -12.67
N TYR A 693 -15.53 -1.99 -12.65
CA TYR A 693 -14.96 -2.56 -11.42
C TYR A 693 -14.40 -1.48 -10.47
N GLY A 694 -14.51 -1.65 -9.16
CA GLY A 694 -13.82 -0.74 -8.23
C GLY A 694 -12.30 -0.83 -8.39
N VAL A 695 -11.76 -2.02 -8.11
CA VAL A 695 -10.36 -2.38 -8.38
C VAL A 695 -10.30 -3.58 -9.31
N GLN A 696 -9.37 -3.56 -10.26
CA GLN A 696 -9.14 -4.68 -11.16
C GLN A 696 -7.65 -5.04 -11.27
N PHE A 697 -7.32 -6.29 -10.98
CA PHE A 697 -6.07 -6.89 -11.41
C PHE A 697 -6.26 -7.50 -12.79
N TYR A 698 -5.51 -7.03 -13.79
CA TYR A 698 -5.77 -7.36 -15.19
C TYR A 698 -4.79 -8.40 -15.77
N THR A 699 -3.48 -8.22 -15.55
CA THR A 699 -2.40 -9.14 -16.00
C THR A 699 -1.19 -9.05 -15.06
N PHE A 700 -0.38 -10.10 -14.91
CA PHE A 700 0.89 -10.13 -14.15
C PHE A 700 0.86 -9.34 -12.82
N VAL A 701 0.24 -9.92 -11.79
CA VAL A 701 0.15 -9.28 -10.48
C VAL A 701 0.65 -10.20 -9.38
N ALA A 702 1.81 -9.90 -8.81
CA ALA A 702 2.28 -10.41 -7.53
C ALA A 702 2.48 -9.26 -6.55
N GLY A 703 2.29 -9.56 -5.27
CA GLY A 703 2.66 -8.66 -4.19
C GLY A 703 1.90 -7.34 -4.16
N ASN A 704 0.78 -7.20 -4.88
CA ASN A 704 -0.06 -6.02 -4.80
C ASN A 704 -0.96 -6.07 -3.55
N THR A 705 -1.17 -4.92 -2.94
CA THR A 705 -2.00 -4.77 -1.73
C THR A 705 -3.17 -3.83 -2.02
N VAL A 706 -4.39 -4.29 -1.76
CA VAL A 706 -5.61 -3.47 -1.75
C VAL A 706 -6.11 -3.36 -0.32
N GLY A 707 -6.00 -2.15 0.22
CA GLY A 707 -6.30 -1.77 1.59
C GLY A 707 -5.05 -1.84 2.46
N GLY A 708 -5.25 -2.11 3.74
CA GLY A 708 -4.21 -2.17 4.76
C GLY A 708 -4.84 -2.57 6.09
N THR A 709 -4.03 -2.71 7.13
CA THR A 709 -4.50 -3.15 8.45
C THR A 709 -4.92 -2.00 9.36
N THR A 710 -4.62 -0.76 8.99
CA THR A 710 -5.05 0.41 9.74
C THR A 710 -6.42 0.92 9.25
N ALA A 711 -7.13 1.66 10.10
CA ALA A 711 -8.42 2.22 9.72
C ALA A 711 -8.31 3.23 8.56
N ALA A 712 -7.17 3.93 8.46
CA ALA A 712 -6.98 4.96 7.46
C ALA A 712 -6.51 4.41 6.10
N ALA A 713 -5.84 3.24 6.07
CA ALA A 713 -5.50 2.53 4.84
C ALA A 713 -6.71 1.88 4.14
N ARG A 714 -7.87 1.82 4.81
CA ARG A 714 -9.11 1.20 4.30
C ARG A 714 -9.61 1.87 3.02
N ASN A 715 -9.82 1.08 1.98
CA ASN A 715 -10.62 1.52 0.83
C ASN A 715 -12.11 1.30 1.06
N LEU A 716 -12.92 2.20 0.52
CA LEU A 716 -14.36 2.04 0.33
C LEU A 716 -14.63 1.69 -1.14
N ILE A 717 -15.12 0.48 -1.41
CA ILE A 717 -15.28 -0.06 -2.76
C ILE A 717 -16.75 -0.48 -2.95
N SER A 718 -17.58 0.49 -3.30
CA SER A 718 -19.04 0.40 -3.16
C SER A 718 -19.75 1.08 -4.32
N ALA A 719 -21.02 0.71 -4.55
CA ALA A 719 -21.85 1.20 -5.65
C ALA A 719 -21.24 1.03 -7.05
N ASN A 720 -20.32 0.08 -7.22
CA ASN A 720 -19.77 -0.29 -8.52
C ASN A 720 -20.81 -1.01 -9.37
N GLY A 721 -20.81 -0.77 -10.68
CA GLY A 721 -21.70 -1.45 -11.62
C GLY A 721 -21.25 -2.84 -12.04
N GLU A 722 -20.06 -3.25 -11.63
CA GLU A 722 -19.60 -4.64 -11.70
C GLU A 722 -19.18 -5.15 -10.33
N ALA A 723 -18.17 -6.03 -10.25
CA ALA A 723 -17.64 -6.47 -8.98
C ALA A 723 -16.89 -5.32 -8.28
N GLY A 724 -16.88 -5.31 -6.95
CA GLY A 724 -16.06 -4.37 -6.19
C GLY A 724 -14.58 -4.55 -6.54
N ILE A 725 -14.08 -5.78 -6.43
CA ILE A 725 -12.72 -6.16 -6.83
C ILE A 725 -12.79 -7.33 -7.81
N ARG A 726 -12.11 -7.23 -8.96
CA ARG A 726 -11.89 -8.35 -9.89
C ARG A 726 -10.40 -8.68 -9.98
N ALA A 727 -10.03 -9.89 -9.57
CA ALA A 727 -8.67 -10.40 -9.65
C ALA A 727 -8.55 -11.43 -10.77
N ARG A 728 -7.79 -11.12 -11.83
CA ARG A 728 -7.58 -12.01 -12.98
C ARG A 728 -6.11 -12.20 -13.30
N SER A 729 -5.71 -13.41 -13.67
CA SER A 729 -4.37 -13.69 -14.24
C SER A 729 -4.38 -13.87 -15.76
N GLY A 730 -3.30 -13.39 -16.40
CA GLY A 730 -2.91 -13.75 -17.76
C GLY A 730 -2.32 -15.16 -17.86
N SER A 731 -2.12 -15.68 -19.08
CA SER A 731 -1.89 -17.11 -19.37
C SER A 731 -0.44 -17.62 -19.27
N THR A 732 0.49 -16.89 -18.65
CA THR A 732 1.93 -17.27 -18.66
C THR A 732 2.43 -17.77 -17.29
N LEU A 733 3.02 -18.96 -17.35
CA LEU A 733 3.48 -19.81 -16.24
C LEU A 733 4.87 -19.39 -15.74
N THR A 734 4.92 -18.50 -14.76
CA THR A 734 5.98 -18.52 -13.75
C THR A 734 5.27 -18.40 -12.41
N PRO A 735 5.28 -19.42 -11.55
CA PRO A 735 4.73 -19.29 -10.20
C PRO A 735 5.51 -18.19 -9.48
N ASN A 736 4.91 -17.00 -9.35
CA ASN A 736 5.31 -16.07 -8.31
C ASN A 736 4.54 -16.49 -7.04
N ASN A 737 5.28 -16.65 -5.96
CA ASN A 737 4.75 -17.16 -4.68
C ASN A 737 4.25 -16.03 -3.77
N ASP A 738 4.33 -14.78 -4.24
CA ASP A 738 3.90 -13.59 -3.53
C ASP A 738 2.39 -13.42 -3.67
N LEU A 739 1.74 -13.35 -2.51
CA LEU A 739 0.31 -13.15 -2.42
C LEU A 739 -0.03 -11.72 -2.85
N ASN A 740 -1.08 -11.59 -3.68
CA ASN A 740 -1.84 -10.35 -3.69
C ASN A 740 -2.71 -10.32 -2.43
N LEU A 741 -2.81 -9.17 -1.78
CA LEU A 741 -3.56 -8.99 -0.56
C LEU A 741 -4.79 -8.11 -0.82
N VAL A 742 -5.93 -8.54 -0.32
CA VAL A 742 -7.15 -7.73 -0.20
C VAL A 742 -7.49 -7.72 1.28
N GLN A 743 -7.21 -6.63 1.99
CA GLN A 743 -7.33 -6.58 3.45
C GLN A 743 -7.85 -5.23 3.95
N GLY A 744 -8.63 -5.26 5.04
CA GLY A 744 -9.13 -4.07 5.72
C GLY A 744 -10.13 -3.22 4.95
N ASN A 745 -10.67 -3.69 3.82
CA ASN A 745 -11.55 -2.92 2.94
C ASN A 745 -13.03 -3.01 3.35
N PHE A 746 -13.79 -1.96 3.02
CA PHE A 746 -15.26 -1.98 3.02
C PHE A 746 -15.76 -2.12 1.60
N ILE A 747 -16.48 -3.20 1.31
CA ILE A 747 -16.90 -3.59 -0.03
C ILE A 747 -18.43 -3.78 -0.04
N GLY A 748 -19.12 -2.86 -0.67
CA GLY A 748 -20.59 -2.86 -0.80
C GLY A 748 -21.36 -2.24 0.38
N THR A 749 -20.65 -1.55 1.28
CA THR A 749 -21.22 -0.79 2.41
C THR A 749 -20.94 0.70 2.29
N LYS A 750 -21.52 1.53 3.16
CA LYS A 750 -21.12 2.94 3.36
C LYS A 750 -19.75 3.05 4.03
N ALA A 751 -19.17 4.25 4.02
CA ALA A 751 -17.89 4.56 4.69
C ALA A 751 -17.86 4.18 6.19
N ASP A 752 -19.01 4.21 6.87
CA ASP A 752 -19.15 3.81 8.27
C ASP A 752 -19.30 2.28 8.49
N GLY A 753 -19.46 1.51 7.40
CA GLY A 753 -19.64 0.06 7.45
C GLY A 753 -21.01 -0.42 7.92
N THR A 754 -22.00 0.46 8.08
CA THR A 754 -23.31 0.14 8.68
C THR A 754 -24.48 0.13 7.70
N GLY A 755 -24.32 0.74 6.52
CA GLY A 755 -25.41 0.94 5.57
C GLY A 755 -25.15 0.42 4.15
N ASP A 756 -26.24 0.33 3.41
CA ASP A 756 -26.33 -0.24 2.06
C ASP A 756 -25.65 0.60 0.99
N LEU A 757 -24.64 0.04 0.32
CA LEU A 757 -24.06 0.63 -0.88
C LEU A 757 -23.45 -0.43 -1.81
N GLY A 758 -24.18 -1.52 -2.01
CA GLY A 758 -23.72 -2.72 -2.70
C GLY A 758 -23.24 -2.52 -4.13
N ASN A 759 -22.27 -3.35 -4.54
CA ASN A 759 -21.87 -3.47 -5.95
C ASN A 759 -22.88 -4.33 -6.73
N ILE A 760 -23.03 -4.11 -8.05
CA ILE A 760 -24.04 -4.81 -8.89
C ILE A 760 -23.67 -6.27 -9.17
N GLN A 761 -22.40 -6.67 -9.07
CA GLN A 761 -21.99 -8.08 -9.16
C GLN A 761 -21.47 -8.57 -7.79
N GLN A 762 -20.33 -9.26 -7.76
CA GLN A 762 -19.72 -9.76 -6.53
C GLN A 762 -19.01 -8.66 -5.74
N GLY A 763 -18.77 -8.91 -4.46
CA GLY A 763 -17.83 -8.08 -3.70
C GLY A 763 -16.40 -8.27 -4.21
N VAL A 764 -15.94 -9.52 -4.21
CA VAL A 764 -14.63 -9.93 -4.74
C VAL A 764 -14.81 -11.10 -5.70
N PHE A 765 -14.29 -10.96 -6.93
CA PHE A 765 -14.32 -12.00 -7.95
C PHE A 765 -12.91 -12.38 -8.39
N VAL A 766 -12.52 -13.63 -8.18
CA VAL A 766 -11.20 -14.19 -8.54
C VAL A 766 -11.38 -15.19 -9.67
N GLU A 767 -10.70 -14.97 -10.79
CA GLU A 767 -10.89 -15.78 -12.00
C GLU A 767 -9.61 -15.94 -12.85
N GLY A 768 -9.68 -16.86 -13.80
CA GLY A 768 -8.63 -17.13 -14.78
C GLY A 768 -7.82 -18.39 -14.47
N ASN A 769 -7.10 -18.86 -15.50
CA ASN A 769 -6.43 -20.18 -15.48
C ASN A 769 -4.97 -20.13 -14.99
N GLY A 770 -4.50 -18.97 -14.52
CA GLY A 770 -3.12 -18.78 -14.06
C GLY A 770 -2.92 -19.16 -12.59
N LEU A 771 -1.71 -19.60 -12.25
CA LEU A 771 -1.30 -19.94 -10.88
C LEU A 771 -0.88 -18.66 -10.12
N PHE A 772 -1.84 -17.80 -9.78
CA PHE A 772 -1.63 -16.69 -8.85
C PHE A 772 -2.39 -16.95 -7.55
N ASN A 773 -1.88 -16.46 -6.44
CA ASN A 773 -2.50 -16.63 -5.14
C ASN A 773 -3.02 -15.28 -4.63
N ILE A 774 -4.12 -15.33 -3.87
CA ILE A 774 -4.70 -14.14 -3.24
C ILE A 774 -5.08 -14.49 -1.80
N ALA A 775 -4.77 -13.59 -0.88
CA ALA A 775 -5.32 -13.61 0.47
C ALA A 775 -6.40 -12.53 0.57
N ILE A 776 -7.61 -12.95 0.92
CA ILE A 776 -8.74 -12.07 1.18
C ILE A 776 -8.93 -12.06 2.69
N GLY A 777 -8.55 -10.96 3.30
CA GLY A 777 -8.50 -10.74 4.73
C GLY A 777 -7.19 -11.25 5.36
N GLY A 778 -7.22 -11.46 6.66
CA GLY A 778 -6.06 -11.89 7.44
C GLY A 778 -6.44 -12.20 8.88
N THR A 779 -5.45 -12.52 9.70
CA THR A 779 -5.66 -12.96 11.08
C THR A 779 -5.75 -11.81 12.09
N THR A 780 -5.42 -10.58 11.68
CA THR A 780 -5.55 -9.41 12.55
C THR A 780 -6.91 -8.75 12.36
N ALA A 781 -7.41 -8.04 13.37
CA ALA A 781 -8.68 -7.32 13.25
C ALA A 781 -8.65 -6.23 12.17
N GLY A 782 -7.47 -5.62 11.97
CA GLY A 782 -7.21 -4.64 10.94
C GLY A 782 -7.32 -5.18 9.51
N ALA A 783 -6.85 -6.41 9.28
CA ALA A 783 -6.89 -7.05 7.97
C ALA A 783 -8.31 -7.46 7.51
N ARG A 784 -9.31 -7.40 8.39
CA ARG A 784 -10.70 -7.82 8.10
C ARG A 784 -11.34 -6.99 6.98
N ASN A 785 -11.79 -7.65 5.92
CA ASN A 785 -12.71 -7.01 4.99
C ASN A 785 -14.16 -7.15 5.47
N ILE A 786 -14.98 -6.14 5.17
CA ILE A 786 -16.44 -6.19 5.26
C ILE A 786 -16.99 -6.29 3.84
N ILE A 787 -17.63 -7.41 3.49
CA ILE A 787 -18.06 -7.73 2.11
C ILE A 787 -19.55 -8.04 2.10
N SER A 788 -20.37 -7.02 1.84
CA SER A 788 -21.81 -7.09 2.10
C SER A 788 -22.64 -6.35 1.05
N ASN A 789 -23.92 -6.69 0.96
CA ASN A 789 -24.91 -6.09 0.06
C ASN A 789 -24.60 -6.14 -1.44
N ASN A 790 -23.62 -6.94 -1.85
CA ASN A 790 -23.34 -7.14 -3.27
C ASN A 790 -24.50 -7.89 -3.93
N LYS A 791 -24.88 -7.53 -5.16
CA LYS A 791 -26.08 -8.09 -5.81
C LYS A 791 -25.87 -9.50 -6.37
N GLN A 792 -24.67 -10.06 -6.21
CA GLN A 792 -24.36 -11.48 -6.42
C GLN A 792 -23.69 -12.08 -5.17
N ASN A 793 -22.63 -12.88 -5.33
CA ASN A 793 -21.91 -13.50 -4.23
C ASN A 793 -21.06 -12.46 -3.47
N GLY A 794 -20.80 -12.67 -2.19
CA GLY A 794 -19.82 -11.85 -1.47
C GLY A 794 -18.42 -12.04 -2.06
N VAL A 795 -17.95 -13.28 -2.05
CA VAL A 795 -16.69 -13.70 -2.69
C VAL A 795 -16.95 -14.86 -3.65
N GLU A 796 -16.43 -14.78 -4.87
CA GLU A 796 -16.48 -15.85 -5.86
C GLU A 796 -15.09 -16.17 -6.40
N ILE A 797 -14.74 -17.45 -6.45
CA ILE A 797 -13.44 -17.94 -6.93
C ILE A 797 -13.67 -19.03 -7.98
N THR A 798 -13.12 -18.79 -9.17
CA THR A 798 -13.16 -19.69 -10.33
C THR A 798 -11.76 -20.01 -10.88
N SER A 799 -10.71 -19.48 -10.24
CA SER A 799 -9.31 -19.67 -10.63
C SER A 799 -8.70 -20.96 -10.08
N THR A 800 -7.56 -21.37 -10.64
CA THR A 800 -6.84 -22.61 -10.25
C THR A 800 -5.72 -22.41 -9.22
N GLY A 801 -5.53 -21.18 -8.74
CA GLY A 801 -4.57 -20.83 -7.70
C GLY A 801 -4.97 -21.33 -6.31
N ILE A 802 -4.08 -21.13 -5.32
CA ILE A 802 -4.37 -21.42 -3.91
C ILE A 802 -4.74 -20.11 -3.24
N HIS A 803 -5.99 -19.99 -2.82
CA HIS A 803 -6.53 -18.79 -2.22
C HIS A 803 -6.89 -19.00 -0.74
N ILE A 804 -6.70 -17.95 0.05
CA ILE A 804 -6.96 -17.95 1.49
C ILE A 804 -7.98 -16.86 1.81
N LEU A 805 -9.04 -17.22 2.51
CA LEU A 805 -10.11 -16.31 2.94
C LEU A 805 -10.16 -16.36 4.46
N GLN A 806 -9.70 -15.32 5.14
CA GLN A 806 -9.52 -15.32 6.60
C GLN A 806 -9.98 -14.02 7.26
N GLY A 807 -10.62 -14.15 8.43
CA GLY A 807 -10.94 -13.02 9.30
C GLY A 807 -11.98 -12.03 8.74
N ASN A 808 -12.68 -12.37 7.65
CA ASN A 808 -13.62 -11.48 6.97
C ASN A 808 -15.02 -11.52 7.60
N PHE A 809 -15.75 -10.42 7.49
CA PHE A 809 -17.19 -10.38 7.71
C PHE A 809 -17.89 -10.29 6.36
N ILE A 810 -18.70 -11.30 6.04
CA ILE A 810 -19.33 -11.46 4.74
C ILE A 810 -20.85 -11.53 4.95
N GLY A 811 -21.55 -10.53 4.41
CA GLY A 811 -23.01 -10.38 4.52
C GLY A 811 -23.50 -9.71 5.81
N THR A 812 -22.61 -9.10 6.60
CA THR A 812 -22.97 -8.36 7.81
C THR A 812 -22.41 -6.94 7.79
N ASP A 813 -22.81 -6.11 8.75
CA ASP A 813 -22.16 -4.83 9.04
C ASP A 813 -20.77 -5.01 9.68
N VAL A 814 -20.07 -3.90 9.89
CA VAL A 814 -18.75 -3.86 10.54
C VAL A 814 -18.73 -4.45 11.96
N THR A 815 -19.87 -4.43 12.68
CA THR A 815 -19.98 -5.04 14.02
C THR A 815 -20.20 -6.55 13.97
N GLY A 816 -20.64 -7.06 12.82
CA GLY A 816 -21.03 -8.47 12.64
C GLY A 816 -22.31 -8.84 13.38
N THR A 817 -23.20 -7.87 13.61
CA THR A 817 -24.46 -8.08 14.32
C THR A 817 -25.70 -7.72 13.51
N LEU A 818 -25.54 -6.92 12.45
CA LEU A 818 -26.61 -6.56 11.53
C LEU A 818 -26.46 -7.31 10.21
N ASP A 819 -27.59 -7.79 9.69
CA ASP A 819 -27.69 -8.42 8.38
C ASP A 819 -27.70 -7.34 7.30
N LEU A 820 -26.67 -7.34 6.45
CA LEU A 820 -26.58 -6.51 5.25
C LEU A 820 -26.56 -7.35 3.96
N GLY A 821 -26.72 -8.68 4.10
CA GLY A 821 -26.72 -9.75 3.11
C GLY A 821 -26.20 -9.52 1.70
N ASN A 822 -25.32 -10.41 1.22
CA ASN A 822 -25.13 -10.53 -0.24
C ASN A 822 -26.35 -11.25 -0.84
N VAL A 823 -26.79 -10.86 -2.04
CA VAL A 823 -28.04 -11.39 -2.64
C VAL A 823 -27.94 -12.89 -2.97
N GLN A 824 -26.74 -13.39 -3.26
CA GLN A 824 -26.50 -14.81 -3.50
C GLN A 824 -25.75 -15.46 -2.32
N ASN A 825 -24.65 -16.19 -2.57
CA ASN A 825 -23.91 -16.87 -1.53
C ASN A 825 -22.92 -15.92 -0.84
N GLY A 826 -22.54 -16.22 0.40
CA GLY A 826 -21.45 -15.50 1.05
C GLY A 826 -20.12 -15.77 0.32
N VAL A 827 -19.76 -17.04 0.20
CA VAL A 827 -18.57 -17.52 -0.51
C VAL A 827 -18.95 -18.59 -1.53
N TYR A 828 -18.47 -18.46 -2.77
CA TYR A 828 -18.68 -19.43 -3.83
C TYR A 828 -17.34 -19.89 -4.44
N LEU A 829 -17.02 -21.18 -4.27
CA LEU A 829 -15.86 -21.85 -4.85
C LEU A 829 -16.35 -22.71 -6.02
N ASN A 830 -16.01 -22.32 -7.26
CA ASN A 830 -16.49 -23.00 -8.47
C ASN A 830 -15.32 -23.51 -9.32
N ASN A 831 -15.22 -24.83 -9.45
CA ASN A 831 -14.12 -25.51 -10.14
C ASN A 831 -12.71 -25.05 -9.69
N THR A 832 -12.53 -24.80 -8.40
CA THR A 832 -11.27 -24.27 -7.82
C THR A 832 -10.74 -25.18 -6.69
N PRO A 833 -9.50 -25.71 -6.79
CA PRO A 833 -8.96 -26.65 -5.82
C PRO A 833 -8.14 -25.98 -4.69
N ASN A 834 -8.01 -26.68 -3.57
CA ASN A 834 -7.05 -26.41 -2.49
C ASN A 834 -7.17 -25.04 -1.79
N ASN A 835 -8.36 -24.43 -1.77
CA ASN A 835 -8.58 -23.17 -1.08
C ASN A 835 -8.92 -23.37 0.40
N VAL A 836 -8.60 -22.37 1.22
CA VAL A 836 -8.94 -22.34 2.64
C VAL A 836 -9.90 -21.20 2.93
N VAL A 837 -11.08 -21.55 3.43
CA VAL A 837 -12.06 -20.60 3.99
C VAL A 837 -12.02 -20.73 5.50
N GLY A 838 -11.38 -19.77 6.15
CA GLY A 838 -11.17 -19.68 7.58
C GLY A 838 -9.79 -20.16 8.02
N GLY A 839 -9.68 -20.75 9.19
CA GLY A 839 -8.41 -21.23 9.73
C GLY A 839 -8.49 -21.60 11.20
N THR A 840 -7.38 -22.09 11.75
CA THR A 840 -7.33 -22.63 13.11
C THR A 840 -7.04 -21.61 14.21
N VAL A 841 -6.66 -20.38 13.86
CA VAL A 841 -6.49 -19.28 14.83
C VAL A 841 -7.76 -18.44 14.91
N SER A 842 -8.09 -17.90 16.08
CA SER A 842 -9.32 -17.12 16.30
C SER A 842 -9.48 -15.96 15.32
N GLY A 843 -8.38 -15.31 14.96
CA GLY A 843 -8.35 -14.21 13.99
C GLY A 843 -8.61 -14.64 12.54
N ALA A 844 -8.36 -15.90 12.17
CA ALA A 844 -8.62 -16.42 10.82
C ALA A 844 -10.12 -16.68 10.55
N ARG A 845 -10.95 -16.69 11.60
CA ARG A 845 -12.39 -17.00 11.52
C ARG A 845 -13.13 -15.99 10.66
N ASN A 846 -13.78 -16.47 9.60
CA ASN A 846 -14.76 -15.65 8.89
C ASN A 846 -16.13 -15.71 9.59
N ILE A 847 -16.87 -14.61 9.49
CA ILE A 847 -18.30 -14.54 9.80
C ILE A 847 -19.03 -14.51 8.45
N ILE A 848 -19.83 -15.54 8.16
CA ILE A 848 -20.48 -15.72 6.86
C ILE A 848 -21.98 -15.89 7.09
N SER A 849 -22.71 -14.79 7.01
CA SER A 849 -24.06 -14.65 7.55
C SER A 849 -24.92 -13.76 6.66
N GLY A 850 -26.24 -13.77 6.82
CA GLY A 850 -27.15 -12.89 6.08
C GLY A 850 -27.22 -13.11 4.57
N SER A 851 -26.58 -14.14 4.02
CA SER A 851 -26.54 -14.33 2.56
C SER A 851 -27.87 -14.87 2.04
N GLY A 852 -28.34 -14.36 0.90
CA GLY A 852 -29.61 -14.74 0.27
C GLY A 852 -29.66 -16.16 -0.30
N LEU A 853 -28.53 -16.86 -0.35
CA LEU A 853 -28.43 -18.29 -0.64
C LEU A 853 -27.63 -19.02 0.46
N SER A 854 -26.59 -19.78 0.10
CA SER A 854 -25.78 -20.48 1.10
C SER A 854 -24.75 -19.55 1.72
N GLY A 855 -24.34 -19.81 2.96
CA GLY A 855 -23.15 -19.16 3.50
C GLY A 855 -21.93 -19.47 2.65
N VAL A 856 -21.63 -20.77 2.48
CA VAL A 856 -20.54 -21.26 1.61
C VAL A 856 -21.09 -22.27 0.60
N LEU A 857 -20.78 -22.08 -0.69
CA LEU A 857 -21.05 -23.03 -1.76
C LEU A 857 -19.74 -23.50 -2.39
N VAL A 858 -19.52 -24.82 -2.43
CA VAL A 858 -18.40 -25.45 -3.15
C VAL A 858 -18.98 -26.30 -4.28
N GLU A 859 -18.70 -25.93 -5.53
CA GLU A 859 -19.30 -26.56 -6.71
C GLU A 859 -18.26 -26.96 -7.76
N GLY A 860 -18.52 -28.06 -8.47
CA GLY A 860 -17.81 -28.45 -9.68
C GLY A 860 -16.70 -29.47 -9.44
N ALA A 861 -16.46 -30.32 -10.45
CA ALA A 861 -15.60 -31.50 -10.34
C ALA A 861 -14.13 -31.17 -10.03
N GLN A 862 -13.69 -29.95 -10.33
CA GLN A 862 -12.33 -29.49 -10.04
C GLN A 862 -12.19 -28.85 -8.65
N SER A 863 -13.29 -28.61 -7.94
CA SER A 863 -13.26 -28.09 -6.57
C SER A 863 -12.91 -29.19 -5.59
N THR A 864 -11.63 -29.55 -5.50
CA THR A 864 -11.12 -30.63 -4.65
C THR A 864 -10.14 -30.12 -3.60
N GLY A 865 -10.10 -30.77 -2.44
CA GLY A 865 -9.12 -30.43 -1.40
C GLY A 865 -9.35 -29.07 -0.73
N ASN A 866 -10.53 -28.47 -0.91
CA ASN A 866 -10.89 -27.24 -0.22
C ASN A 866 -11.22 -27.53 1.26
N ALA A 867 -10.84 -26.60 2.13
CA ALA A 867 -11.12 -26.64 3.56
C ALA A 867 -11.99 -25.45 3.97
N VAL A 868 -13.15 -25.73 4.55
CA VAL A 868 -13.99 -24.75 5.25
C VAL A 868 -13.82 -25.01 6.74
N GLU A 869 -13.01 -24.23 7.44
CA GLU A 869 -12.62 -24.51 8.83
C GLU A 869 -12.60 -23.27 9.73
N GLY A 870 -12.97 -23.44 11.00
CA GLY A 870 -12.88 -22.38 12.00
C GLY A 870 -13.87 -21.21 11.85
N ASN A 871 -14.87 -21.31 10.97
CA ASN A 871 -15.80 -20.21 10.64
C ASN A 871 -17.04 -20.18 11.53
N PHE A 872 -17.66 -18.99 11.62
CA PHE A 872 -19.04 -18.85 12.09
C PHE A 872 -19.95 -18.56 10.90
N ILE A 873 -20.94 -19.43 10.69
CA ILE A 873 -21.80 -19.42 9.52
C ILE A 873 -23.25 -19.35 9.99
N GLY A 874 -23.93 -18.25 9.62
CA GLY A 874 -25.32 -17.96 10.01
C GLY A 874 -25.48 -17.43 11.43
N THR A 875 -24.42 -16.91 12.05
CA THR A 875 -24.45 -16.31 13.40
C THR A 875 -23.79 -14.94 13.42
N ASN A 876 -24.00 -14.17 14.49
CA ASN A 876 -23.26 -12.93 14.71
C ASN A 876 -21.76 -13.18 14.97
N ALA A 877 -20.95 -12.13 15.00
CA ALA A 877 -19.50 -12.24 15.22
C ALA A 877 -19.10 -12.93 16.55
N ALA A 878 -19.96 -12.87 17.56
CA ALA A 878 -19.76 -13.56 18.83
C ALA A 878 -20.15 -15.05 18.79
N GLY A 879 -20.82 -15.51 17.73
CA GLY A 879 -21.31 -16.87 17.59
C GLY A 879 -22.45 -17.21 18.55
N THR A 880 -23.18 -16.20 19.05
CA THR A 880 -24.17 -16.32 20.14
C THR A 880 -25.60 -15.99 19.71
N ALA A 881 -25.78 -15.27 18.60
CA ALA A 881 -27.10 -14.91 18.08
C ALA A 881 -27.24 -15.31 16.60
N ALA A 882 -28.46 -15.60 16.20
CA ALA A 882 -28.80 -15.98 14.82
C ALA A 882 -28.64 -14.78 13.86
N LEU A 883 -28.00 -15.04 12.72
CA LEU A 883 -27.87 -14.11 11.60
C LEU A 883 -27.84 -14.94 10.30
N GLY A 884 -28.90 -15.73 10.14
CA GLY A 884 -28.97 -16.87 9.23
C GLY A 884 -28.70 -16.55 7.76
N ASN A 885 -28.27 -17.57 7.02
CA ASN A 885 -28.31 -17.54 5.55
C ASN A 885 -29.63 -18.15 5.06
N ASP A 886 -30.21 -17.65 3.97
CA ASP A 886 -31.55 -18.02 3.51
C ASP A 886 -31.66 -19.46 2.98
N LEU A 887 -30.55 -20.04 2.50
CA LEU A 887 -30.49 -21.44 2.05
C LEU A 887 -29.78 -22.34 3.09
N ASN A 888 -28.57 -22.81 2.81
CA ASN A 888 -27.84 -23.70 3.72
C ASN A 888 -26.66 -22.96 4.36
N GLY A 889 -26.14 -23.48 5.46
CA GLY A 889 -24.87 -22.99 6.00
C GLY A 889 -23.73 -23.26 5.02
N VAL A 890 -23.50 -24.54 4.72
CA VAL A 890 -22.52 -24.99 3.74
C VAL A 890 -23.14 -25.96 2.73
N THR A 891 -22.92 -25.74 1.44
CA THR A 891 -23.37 -26.61 0.34
C THR A 891 -22.17 -27.13 -0.45
N THR A 892 -22.12 -28.43 -0.76
CA THR A 892 -21.13 -29.03 -1.66
C THR A 892 -21.81 -29.77 -2.82
N SER A 893 -21.63 -29.38 -4.08
CA SER A 893 -22.28 -29.99 -5.25
C SER A 893 -21.25 -30.39 -6.30
N GLN A 894 -21.21 -31.67 -6.71
CA GLN A 894 -20.23 -32.20 -7.65
C GLN A 894 -18.75 -31.90 -7.28
N ALA A 895 -18.43 -31.69 -6.00
CA ALA A 895 -17.15 -31.18 -5.53
C ALA A 895 -16.43 -32.23 -4.68
N PRO A 896 -15.53 -33.05 -5.24
CA PRO A 896 -14.99 -34.21 -4.53
C PRO A 896 -13.93 -33.84 -3.48
N ASN A 897 -13.80 -34.63 -2.42
CA ASN A 897 -12.69 -34.60 -1.46
C ASN A 897 -12.49 -33.25 -0.74
N ASN A 898 -13.58 -32.62 -0.28
CA ASN A 898 -13.52 -31.38 0.50
C ASN A 898 -13.80 -31.64 1.98
N THR A 899 -13.27 -30.77 2.83
CA THR A 899 -13.46 -30.82 4.29
C THR A 899 -14.33 -29.66 4.76
N ILE A 900 -15.30 -29.98 5.61
CA ILE A 900 -16.06 -29.01 6.41
C ILE A 900 -15.72 -29.27 7.88
N GLY A 901 -14.94 -28.38 8.47
CA GLY A 901 -14.40 -28.42 9.83
C GLY A 901 -12.95 -28.87 9.85
N GLY A 902 -12.50 -29.51 10.94
CA GLY A 902 -11.13 -30.01 11.01
C GLY A 902 -10.86 -30.97 12.16
N ALA A 903 -9.63 -31.48 12.27
CA ALA A 903 -9.28 -32.50 13.27
C ALA A 903 -9.11 -31.92 14.69
N THR A 904 -9.00 -30.60 14.83
CA THR A 904 -8.81 -29.90 16.10
C THR A 904 -10.03 -29.07 16.44
N THR A 905 -10.25 -28.78 17.73
CA THR A 905 -11.31 -27.86 18.18
C THR A 905 -11.18 -26.46 17.58
N ALA A 906 -9.95 -26.06 17.25
CA ALA A 906 -9.65 -24.77 16.65
C ALA A 906 -10.13 -24.66 15.19
N ALA A 907 -10.23 -25.79 14.47
CA ALA A 907 -10.73 -25.87 13.09
C ALA A 907 -12.27 -26.04 13.00
N ARG A 908 -12.98 -26.05 14.13
CA ARG A 908 -14.44 -26.23 14.20
C ARG A 908 -15.18 -25.08 13.55
N ASN A 909 -16.14 -25.38 12.67
CA ASN A 909 -17.14 -24.38 12.29
C ASN A 909 -18.32 -24.39 13.27
N VAL A 910 -18.95 -23.24 13.45
CA VAL A 910 -20.29 -23.07 14.03
C VAL A 910 -21.24 -22.76 12.90
N ILE A 911 -22.21 -23.65 12.65
CA ILE A 911 -23.12 -23.60 11.50
C ILE A 911 -24.54 -23.65 12.02
N ALA A 912 -25.23 -22.51 12.02
CA ALA A 912 -26.56 -22.40 12.59
C ALA A 912 -27.44 -21.39 11.86
N ALA A 913 -28.71 -21.29 12.28
CA ALA A 913 -29.72 -20.37 11.76
C ALA A 913 -29.95 -20.43 10.24
N SER A 914 -29.56 -21.51 9.57
CA SER A 914 -29.74 -21.61 8.12
C SER A 914 -31.21 -21.81 7.78
N GLY A 915 -31.70 -21.13 6.72
CA GLY A 915 -33.08 -21.21 6.22
C GLY A 915 -33.49 -22.59 5.69
N ARG A 916 -32.52 -23.48 5.52
CA ARG A 916 -32.67 -24.91 5.23
C ARG A 916 -31.73 -25.74 6.11
N HIS A 917 -30.71 -26.38 5.52
CA HIS A 917 -29.86 -27.34 6.20
C HIS A 917 -28.61 -26.66 6.75
N GLY A 918 -28.03 -27.20 7.83
CA GLY A 918 -26.71 -26.74 8.28
C GLY A 918 -25.65 -27.04 7.20
N VAL A 919 -25.52 -28.32 6.84
CA VAL A 919 -24.65 -28.79 5.75
C VAL A 919 -25.48 -29.57 4.73
N SER A 920 -25.35 -29.25 3.44
CA SER A 920 -25.97 -29.95 2.33
C SER A 920 -24.92 -30.54 1.39
N ILE A 921 -24.90 -31.85 1.24
CA ILE A 921 -24.07 -32.56 0.26
C ILE A 921 -24.94 -32.88 -0.95
N GLY A 922 -24.80 -32.08 -2.00
CA GLY A 922 -25.62 -32.07 -3.21
C GLY A 922 -26.73 -31.02 -3.17
N ILE A 923 -27.40 -30.85 -4.31
CA ILE A 923 -28.60 -30.02 -4.50
C ILE A 923 -29.64 -30.81 -5.29
N ASP A 924 -30.93 -30.50 -5.10
CA ASP A 924 -32.04 -31.36 -5.56
C ASP A 924 -32.07 -31.64 -7.08
N THR A 925 -31.35 -30.84 -7.87
CA THR A 925 -31.30 -30.90 -9.33
C THR A 925 -29.97 -31.39 -9.92
N GLN A 926 -28.97 -31.73 -9.09
CA GLN A 926 -27.64 -32.17 -9.55
C GLN A 926 -27.12 -33.35 -8.71
N SER A 927 -26.21 -34.16 -9.29
CA SER A 927 -25.56 -35.26 -8.57
C SER A 927 -24.79 -34.74 -7.34
N GLY A 928 -24.85 -35.50 -6.25
CA GLY A 928 -24.07 -35.26 -5.03
C GLY A 928 -22.55 -35.29 -5.25
N SER A 929 -21.80 -34.95 -4.19
CA SER A 929 -20.34 -34.96 -4.20
C SER A 929 -19.80 -36.36 -3.83
N THR A 930 -18.48 -36.56 -3.84
CA THR A 930 -17.82 -37.76 -3.27
C THR A 930 -16.68 -37.38 -2.34
N GLY A 931 -16.38 -38.18 -1.32
CA GLY A 931 -15.25 -37.95 -0.42
C GLY A 931 -15.37 -36.74 0.51
N ILE A 932 -16.56 -36.14 0.65
CA ILE A 932 -16.80 -35.06 1.62
C ILE A 932 -16.59 -35.56 3.05
N THR A 933 -15.80 -34.82 3.82
CA THR A 933 -15.60 -35.03 5.26
C THR A 933 -16.22 -33.88 6.05
N VAL A 934 -17.29 -34.16 6.80
CA VAL A 934 -17.90 -33.22 7.74
C VAL A 934 -17.42 -33.59 9.15
N ARG A 935 -16.54 -32.79 9.75
CA ARG A 935 -15.90 -33.16 11.02
C ARG A 935 -15.80 -32.06 12.06
N ASN A 936 -16.05 -32.44 13.32
CA ASN A 936 -15.88 -31.59 14.50
C ASN A 936 -16.59 -30.22 14.40
N ASN A 937 -17.75 -30.16 13.76
CA ASN A 937 -18.55 -28.94 13.65
C ASN A 937 -19.59 -28.86 14.77
N TYR A 938 -19.98 -27.64 15.12
CA TYR A 938 -21.21 -27.35 15.87
C TYR A 938 -22.30 -26.98 14.87
N ILE A 939 -23.37 -27.78 14.81
CA ILE A 939 -24.43 -27.64 13.83
C ILE A 939 -25.78 -27.47 14.54
N GLY A 940 -26.40 -26.30 14.33
CA GLY A 940 -27.70 -25.91 14.91
C GLY A 940 -27.61 -25.28 16.31
N THR A 941 -26.42 -24.99 16.81
CA THR A 941 -26.18 -24.41 18.14
C THR A 941 -25.19 -23.25 18.07
N ASP A 942 -25.09 -22.49 19.15
CA ASP A 942 -24.12 -21.42 19.33
C ASP A 942 -22.67 -21.94 19.50
N VAL A 943 -21.70 -21.03 19.61
CA VAL A 943 -20.28 -21.38 19.81
C VAL A 943 -20.01 -22.21 21.06
N THR A 944 -20.88 -22.13 22.08
CA THR A 944 -20.73 -22.86 23.34
C THR A 944 -21.31 -24.27 23.28
N GLY A 945 -22.19 -24.55 22.32
CA GLY A 945 -22.95 -25.78 22.23
C GLY A 945 -24.19 -25.81 23.13
N ASN A 946 -24.44 -24.77 23.91
CA ASN A 946 -25.49 -24.75 24.94
C ASN A 946 -26.76 -24.00 24.52
N ASN A 947 -26.68 -23.07 23.56
CA ASN A 947 -27.84 -22.30 23.12
C ASN A 947 -28.29 -22.72 21.73
N CYS A 948 -29.55 -23.15 21.63
CA CYS A 948 -30.16 -23.49 20.35
C CYS A 948 -30.33 -22.24 19.47
N LEU A 949 -29.68 -22.25 18.31
CA LEU A 949 -29.93 -21.29 17.24
C LEU A 949 -30.74 -21.94 16.09
N GLY A 950 -30.55 -23.25 15.91
CA GLY A 950 -31.30 -24.15 15.04
C GLY A 950 -31.13 -23.90 13.54
N ASN A 951 -31.23 -24.94 12.72
CA ASN A 951 -31.44 -24.79 11.27
C ASN A 951 -32.89 -25.14 10.95
N GLN A 952 -33.48 -24.54 9.91
CA GLN A 952 -34.91 -24.71 9.58
C GLN A 952 -35.25 -26.07 8.95
N ARG A 953 -34.25 -26.89 8.63
CA ARG A 953 -34.39 -28.27 8.19
C ARG A 953 -33.43 -29.19 8.96
N ASP A 954 -32.66 -30.00 8.25
CA ASP A 954 -31.78 -31.02 8.84
C ASP A 954 -30.41 -30.42 9.20
N GLY A 955 -29.71 -31.03 10.17
CA GLY A 955 -28.34 -30.64 10.49
C GLY A 955 -27.39 -30.92 9.33
N VAL A 956 -27.31 -32.18 8.89
CA VAL A 956 -26.56 -32.62 7.70
C VAL A 956 -27.51 -33.35 6.75
N PHE A 957 -27.56 -32.92 5.49
CA PHE A 957 -28.37 -33.53 4.45
C PHE A 957 -27.48 -34.10 3.34
N VAL A 958 -27.75 -35.33 2.91
CA VAL A 958 -27.00 -36.02 1.84
C VAL A 958 -27.95 -36.36 0.69
N ASN A 959 -27.74 -35.73 -0.47
CA ASN A 959 -28.65 -35.79 -1.62
C ASN A 959 -28.37 -36.97 -2.57
N ARG A 960 -29.17 -37.10 -3.64
CA ARG A 960 -29.09 -38.13 -4.69
C ARG A 960 -27.71 -38.16 -5.36
N GLY A 961 -27.18 -39.35 -5.61
CA GLY A 961 -25.92 -39.54 -6.35
C GLY A 961 -24.65 -39.20 -5.56
N SER A 962 -24.76 -38.97 -4.25
CA SER A 962 -23.62 -38.84 -3.34
C SER A 962 -23.01 -40.21 -3.03
N VAL A 963 -21.69 -40.34 -3.19
CA VAL A 963 -20.97 -41.61 -3.01
C VAL A 963 -19.79 -41.41 -2.06
N SER A 964 -19.73 -42.18 -0.98
CA SER A 964 -18.61 -42.19 -0.02
C SER A 964 -18.41 -40.87 0.74
N HIS A 965 -18.96 -40.74 1.95
CA HIS A 965 -18.79 -39.56 2.81
C HIS A 965 -18.51 -39.96 4.24
N THR A 966 -17.84 -39.08 4.99
CA THR A 966 -17.60 -39.26 6.42
C THR A 966 -18.15 -38.09 7.19
N ILE A 967 -19.07 -38.37 8.13
CA ILE A 967 -19.65 -37.42 9.07
C ILE A 967 -19.14 -37.87 10.44
N LEU A 968 -18.18 -37.17 11.03
CA LEU A 968 -17.56 -37.59 12.29
C LEU A 968 -17.35 -36.50 13.33
N ASP A 969 -17.40 -36.86 14.60
CA ASP A 969 -17.09 -35.98 15.74
C ASP A 969 -17.91 -34.66 15.80
N ASN A 970 -19.03 -34.55 15.08
CA ASN A 970 -19.85 -33.34 15.07
C ASN A 970 -20.81 -33.29 16.26
N PHE A 971 -21.16 -32.09 16.68
CA PHE A 971 -22.22 -31.81 17.65
C PHE A 971 -23.43 -31.23 16.92
N ILE A 972 -24.47 -32.04 16.74
CA ILE A 972 -25.62 -31.75 15.88
C ILE A 972 -26.90 -31.72 16.72
N THR A 973 -27.46 -30.53 16.87
CA THR A 973 -28.60 -30.31 17.78
C THR A 973 -29.53 -29.20 17.32
N CYS A 974 -30.73 -29.15 17.88
CA CYS A 974 -31.73 -28.09 17.69
C CYS A 974 -32.16 -27.83 16.23
N ASN A 975 -31.96 -28.78 15.31
CA ASN A 975 -32.42 -28.64 13.93
C ASN A 975 -33.94 -28.89 13.87
N ALA A 976 -34.67 -28.13 13.04
CA ALA A 976 -36.12 -28.21 12.93
C ALA A 976 -36.63 -29.47 12.20
N ARG A 977 -35.71 -30.30 11.69
CA ARG A 977 -35.97 -31.66 11.21
C ARG A 977 -35.00 -32.66 11.84
N ASN A 978 -34.28 -33.44 11.04
CA ASN A 978 -33.41 -34.49 11.51
C ASN A 978 -32.01 -33.96 11.85
N GLY A 979 -31.23 -34.71 12.63
CA GLY A 979 -29.81 -34.42 12.81
C GLY A 979 -29.02 -34.70 11.52
N VAL A 980 -29.09 -35.92 11.01
CA VAL A 980 -28.53 -36.34 9.72
C VAL A 980 -29.64 -36.97 8.88
N ASN A 981 -29.79 -36.55 7.62
CA ASN A 981 -30.82 -37.05 6.70
C ASN A 981 -30.18 -37.57 5.40
N ILE A 982 -30.47 -38.82 5.08
CA ILE A 982 -30.04 -39.54 3.88
C ILE A 982 -31.30 -40.13 3.24
N PRO A 983 -31.98 -39.41 2.33
CA PRO A 983 -33.29 -39.83 1.85
C PRO A 983 -33.20 -41.05 0.93
N ASN A 984 -34.29 -41.83 0.89
CA ASN A 984 -34.41 -42.94 -0.07
C ASN A 984 -34.70 -42.40 -1.47
N PHE A 985 -33.99 -42.94 -2.46
CA PHE A 985 -34.08 -42.50 -3.84
C PHE A 985 -34.38 -43.70 -4.73
N ALA A 986 -35.54 -43.67 -5.40
CA ALA A 986 -36.23 -44.81 -6.01
C ALA A 986 -35.55 -45.51 -7.21
N THR A 987 -34.22 -45.56 -7.29
CA THR A 987 -33.48 -46.30 -8.33
C THR A 987 -32.31 -47.05 -7.69
N ASN A 988 -32.24 -48.36 -7.92
CA ASN A 988 -31.16 -49.28 -7.51
C ASN A 988 -29.76 -48.75 -7.89
N ASP A 989 -29.17 -47.90 -7.06
CA ASP A 989 -27.79 -47.43 -7.20
C ASP A 989 -26.95 -47.97 -6.02
N PRO A 990 -26.32 -49.16 -6.17
CA PRO A 990 -25.73 -49.92 -5.07
C PRO A 990 -24.33 -49.40 -4.67
N GLY A 991 -24.23 -48.12 -4.28
CA GLY A 991 -22.96 -47.43 -4.07
C GLY A 991 -22.85 -46.46 -2.89
N ILE A 992 -23.75 -46.47 -1.91
CA ILE A 992 -23.74 -45.47 -0.82
C ILE A 992 -22.92 -45.97 0.39
N ARG A 993 -21.70 -45.45 0.59
CA ARG A 993 -20.88 -45.63 1.81
C ARG A 993 -20.86 -44.34 2.64
N ILE A 994 -21.90 -44.07 3.44
CA ILE A 994 -21.87 -42.93 4.37
C ILE A 994 -21.45 -43.45 5.75
N GLU A 995 -20.29 -42.99 6.21
CA GLU A 995 -19.81 -43.28 7.55
C GLU A 995 -20.26 -42.17 8.49
N VAL A 996 -21.06 -42.51 9.51
CA VAL A 996 -21.49 -41.59 10.58
C VAL A 996 -20.93 -42.11 11.89
N THR A 997 -19.85 -41.51 12.40
CA THR A 997 -19.09 -42.03 13.56
C THR A 997 -18.80 -40.94 14.60
N ASN A 998 -18.86 -41.27 15.89
CA ASN A 998 -18.51 -40.37 17.00
C ASN A 998 -19.25 -39.01 17.07
N ASN A 999 -20.37 -38.85 16.37
CA ASN A 999 -21.16 -37.61 16.46
C ASN A 999 -22.02 -37.60 17.75
N SER A 1000 -22.21 -36.43 18.34
CA SER A 1000 -23.23 -36.16 19.35
C SER A 1000 -24.46 -35.58 18.67
N ILE A 1001 -25.55 -36.37 18.59
CA ILE A 1001 -26.76 -35.98 17.87
C ILE A 1001 -27.97 -36.10 18.80
N PHE A 1002 -28.58 -34.97 19.15
CA PHE A 1002 -29.71 -34.93 20.10
C PHE A 1002 -30.56 -33.66 19.92
N ALA A 1003 -31.73 -33.60 20.56
CA ALA A 1003 -32.61 -32.43 20.57
C ALA A 1003 -32.93 -31.80 19.19
N ASN A 1004 -32.97 -32.62 18.14
CA ASN A 1004 -33.54 -32.24 16.84
C ASN A 1004 -35.06 -32.51 16.86
N ALA A 1005 -35.84 -31.80 16.05
CA ALA A 1005 -37.30 -31.89 16.10
C ALA A 1005 -37.85 -33.21 15.54
N LEU A 1006 -37.09 -33.89 14.67
CA LEU A 1006 -37.38 -35.24 14.15
C LEU A 1006 -36.30 -36.25 14.60
N LEU A 1007 -35.84 -37.15 13.73
CA LEU A 1007 -34.91 -38.21 14.07
C LEU A 1007 -33.49 -37.67 14.24
N GLY A 1008 -32.68 -38.35 15.06
CA GLY A 1008 -31.23 -38.09 15.10
C GLY A 1008 -30.59 -38.40 13.75
N ILE A 1009 -30.85 -39.59 13.22
CA ILE A 1009 -30.42 -40.03 11.88
C ILE A 1009 -31.64 -40.59 11.15
N ASP A 1010 -31.93 -40.07 9.96
CA ASP A 1010 -33.01 -40.49 9.07
C ASP A 1010 -32.42 -41.06 7.78
N LEU A 1011 -32.80 -42.30 7.44
CA LEU A 1011 -32.33 -43.04 6.26
C LEU A 1011 -33.46 -43.24 5.22
N GLY A 1012 -34.54 -42.45 5.28
CA GLY A 1012 -35.66 -42.50 4.34
C GLY A 1012 -36.74 -43.51 4.70
N ASP A 1013 -37.36 -44.16 3.70
CA ASP A 1013 -38.59 -44.98 3.84
C ASP A 1013 -38.48 -46.16 4.81
N ALA A 1014 -37.26 -46.58 5.17
CA ALA A 1014 -37.05 -47.59 6.20
C ALA A 1014 -37.56 -47.09 7.58
N GLY A 1015 -37.56 -45.78 7.83
CA GLY A 1015 -37.97 -45.19 9.10
C GLY A 1015 -37.24 -45.80 10.30
N ILE A 1016 -37.89 -45.80 11.47
CA ILE A 1016 -37.46 -46.62 12.61
C ILE A 1016 -37.98 -48.05 12.34
N THR A 1017 -37.18 -48.93 11.76
CA THR A 1017 -37.55 -50.35 11.64
C THR A 1017 -37.53 -51.01 13.04
N ALA A 1018 -38.64 -51.62 13.44
CA ALA A 1018 -38.66 -52.48 14.62
C ALA A 1018 -37.92 -53.78 14.29
N ASN A 1019 -37.07 -54.26 15.19
CA ASN A 1019 -36.43 -55.57 15.06
C ASN A 1019 -37.51 -56.66 15.07
N ASP A 1020 -37.71 -57.37 13.95
CA ASP A 1020 -38.56 -58.54 13.91
C ASP A 1020 -37.77 -59.81 14.21
N GLY A 1021 -38.44 -60.76 14.86
CA GLY A 1021 -37.83 -62.04 15.21
C GLY A 1021 -37.95 -63.03 14.07
N GLY A 1022 -36.85 -63.34 13.39
CA GLY A 1022 -36.66 -64.64 12.74
C GLY A 1022 -36.45 -64.70 11.23
N ASP A 1023 -35.98 -63.64 10.57
CA ASP A 1023 -35.45 -63.77 9.21
C ASP A 1023 -33.91 -63.78 9.16
N PRO A 1024 -33.31 -64.41 8.14
CA PRO A 1024 -31.88 -64.37 7.87
C PRO A 1024 -31.61 -63.46 6.67
N ASP A 1025 -31.71 -62.15 6.85
CA ASP A 1025 -31.38 -61.25 5.74
C ASP A 1025 -29.85 -61.25 5.46
N GLY A 1026 -29.44 -60.93 4.21
CA GLY A 1026 -28.07 -60.57 3.73
C GLY A 1026 -27.95 -59.12 3.15
N GLY A 1027 -27.08 -58.22 3.64
CA GLY A 1027 -26.98 -56.80 3.20
C GLY A 1027 -26.06 -55.83 4.01
N ALA A 1028 -26.01 -54.53 3.62
CA ALA A 1028 -25.11 -53.51 4.20
C ALA A 1028 -25.36 -53.23 5.71
N ASN A 1029 -24.30 -52.86 6.44
CA ASN A 1029 -24.22 -52.83 7.93
C ASN A 1029 -24.28 -54.20 8.63
N PHE A 1030 -23.93 -55.30 7.94
CA PHE A 1030 -24.10 -56.68 8.46
C PHE A 1030 -25.51 -56.97 9.01
N GLN A 1031 -26.49 -56.13 8.66
CA GLN A 1031 -27.91 -56.17 9.05
C GLN A 1031 -28.18 -56.11 10.54
N GLN A 1032 -27.55 -55.15 11.20
CA GLN A 1032 -28.05 -54.71 12.49
C GLN A 1032 -29.25 -53.78 12.30
N ASN A 1033 -30.40 -54.19 12.84
CA ASN A 1033 -31.68 -53.48 12.82
C ASN A 1033 -31.69 -52.19 13.69
N PHE A 1034 -30.57 -51.85 14.32
CA PHE A 1034 -30.29 -50.60 15.05
C PHE A 1034 -28.78 -50.39 15.18
N PRO A 1035 -28.25 -49.16 15.33
CA PRO A 1035 -26.86 -48.97 15.76
C PRO A 1035 -26.68 -49.58 17.15
N VAL A 1036 -25.77 -50.55 17.30
CA VAL A 1036 -25.38 -51.05 18.62
C VAL A 1036 -24.67 -49.94 19.38
N LEU A 1037 -25.31 -49.40 20.41
CA LEU A 1037 -24.65 -48.64 21.48
C LEU A 1037 -23.71 -49.60 22.22
N THR A 1038 -22.46 -49.70 21.75
CA THR A 1038 -21.42 -50.55 22.36
C THR A 1038 -20.90 -49.96 23.68
N SER A 1039 -21.11 -48.67 23.92
CA SER A 1039 -20.90 -48.02 25.21
C SER A 1039 -21.68 -46.70 25.31
N PHE A 1040 -22.19 -46.41 26.51
CA PHE A 1040 -22.72 -45.11 26.91
C PHE A 1040 -21.83 -44.57 28.03
N ALA A 1041 -21.09 -43.49 27.78
CA ALA A 1041 -20.31 -42.80 28.80
C ALA A 1041 -21.09 -41.58 29.27
N GLY A 1042 -21.97 -41.77 30.24
CA GLY A 1042 -22.60 -40.65 30.93
C GLY A 1042 -21.61 -39.99 31.89
N SER A 1043 -21.14 -38.78 31.59
CA SER A 1043 -20.62 -37.89 32.62
C SER A 1043 -21.83 -37.28 33.37
N ALA A 1044 -21.94 -37.58 34.66
CA ALA A 1044 -23.11 -37.44 35.54
C ALA A 1044 -23.66 -35.99 35.76
N PRO A 1045 -24.71 -35.77 36.60
CA PRO A 1045 -26.14 -35.89 36.26
C PRO A 1045 -26.93 -34.58 36.47
N ALA A 1046 -28.00 -34.38 35.67
CA ALA A 1046 -29.28 -33.69 35.96
C ALA A 1046 -29.87 -33.18 34.63
N ARG A 1047 -31.15 -33.23 34.31
CA ARG A 1047 -32.38 -33.48 35.07
C ARG A 1047 -33.39 -33.99 34.04
N VAL A 1048 -34.07 -35.09 34.31
CA VAL A 1048 -35.23 -35.52 33.50
C VAL A 1048 -36.41 -34.65 33.92
N GLU A 1049 -36.95 -33.89 32.98
CA GLU A 1049 -38.39 -33.62 32.81
C GLU A 1049 -38.67 -33.30 31.34
#